data_AF-A0A8I3MHC7-F1
#
_entry.id   AF-A0A8I3MHC7-F1
#
_cell.length_a   1.000
_cell.length_b   1.000
_cell.length_c   1.000
_cell.angle_alpha   90.00
_cell.angle_beta   90.00
_cell.angle_gamma   90.00
#
_symmetry.space_group_name_H-M   'P 1'
#
loop_
_entity.id
_entity.type
_entity.pdbx_description
1 polymer ?
#
loop_
_entity_poly.entity_id
_entity_poly.type
_entity_poly.pdbx_seq_one_letter_code
_entity_poly.pdbx_strand_id
1 'polypeptide(L)'
;MSGGARPLQQGGRRSARTRPASGPPPLLPLPSGAGARDVRRIAAASLSRPPGPAHPPVVLDNATQGHGGPVPRPDAPRAARATRAPPALPRRQRAGQPCARRDVTAPRPRKAPPRPALAARVARRPRRTDMARELRMLLLWGRSLRAPALAAAPRGKPFLCPWRTPAQSRSPRRSLASSFHAGRLFSSQAAEDQTEEPLHSIISSTETVQGSVSKHEFQAETKKLLDIVARSLYSEKEVFIRELVSNASDALEKLRHKLLSEGQTLPEMEIHLQTDAEKGTITIQDTGIGMTQEELVSNLGTIARSGSKAFLDALQNQAEASSKIIGQFGVGFYSAFMVADRVEVYSRSAAPGSPGYQWLSDGSGVFEIAEASGVRTGTKIIIHLKSDSREFASEARVRDVVTKYSNFVSFPLYLNGRRINTLQAVWMMDPKDVGEWQHEEFYRYVAQAHDKPRYTLHYRTDAPLNIRSIFYVPEMKPSMFDVSRELGSSIALYSRKVLIQTKATDILPKWLRFIRGVVDSEDIPLNLSRELLQESALIRKLRELLQQRLIKFFIDQSKKDAKKYAKFFEDYGLFMREGIVTTAEQEVKEDIARLLRYESSALPAGQLTSLPDYASRMQAGTRTIYYLCAPSRHLAEHSPYYEAMKQKNMEVLFCYEQFDELTLLHLREFDKKKLISVETDIVVDHYKEEKLEDGSPAGDRLSEQETEDLMAWMRNVLGSRVTNVKVTLRLDTHPAMITVLEMGAARHFLRMQQLAKTQEERAQLLQPTLEINPRHILIKKLSALRDSEPELAQLLADQIYANAMIAAGLVDDPRPMVGHLNHLLAKALERY
;
A
#
# COMPACT_ATOMS: atom_id res chain seq x y z
N MET A 1 56.52 6.73 -30.07
CA MET A 1 57.25 5.45 -30.21
C MET A 1 56.19 4.35 -30.25
N SER A 2 55.92 3.57 -31.32
CA SER A 2 56.75 2.77 -32.24
C SER A 2 57.16 1.41 -31.64
N GLY A 3 56.96 0.23 -32.27
CA GLY A 3 56.17 -0.17 -33.46
C GLY A 3 54.99 -1.10 -33.06
N GLY A 4 54.33 -1.91 -33.90
CA GLY A 4 54.57 -2.49 -35.24
C GLY A 4 53.97 -3.93 -35.22
N ALA A 5 53.44 -4.57 -36.27
CA ALA A 5 53.38 -4.27 -37.71
C ALA A 5 52.10 -4.87 -38.38
N ARG A 6 51.96 -4.73 -39.71
CA ARG A 6 50.95 -5.39 -40.59
C ARG A 6 51.65 -6.36 -41.56
N PRO A 7 50.93 -7.32 -42.18
CA PRO A 7 50.35 -7.12 -43.53
C PRO A 7 48.87 -7.59 -43.62
N LEU A 8 48.06 -7.50 -44.68
CA LEU A 8 47.86 -6.65 -45.89
C LEU A 8 47.18 -7.51 -46.97
N GLN A 9 45.96 -7.14 -47.41
CA GLN A 9 45.34 -7.27 -48.76
C GLN A 9 43.86 -6.82 -48.61
N GLN A 10 43.35 -5.75 -49.24
CA GLN A 10 42.95 -5.60 -50.66
C GLN A 10 42.04 -6.76 -51.12
N GLY A 11 40.81 -6.62 -51.67
CA GLY A 11 40.05 -5.55 -52.36
C GLY A 11 39.24 -6.25 -53.50
N GLY A 12 38.21 -5.75 -54.19
CA GLY A 12 37.32 -4.59 -54.06
C GLY A 12 36.44 -4.39 -55.33
N ARG A 13 35.17 -3.97 -55.18
CA ARG A 13 34.19 -3.42 -56.19
C ARG A 13 33.31 -4.35 -57.09
N ARG A 14 31.99 -4.27 -56.83
CA ARG A 14 30.83 -3.90 -57.73
C ARG A 14 30.26 -4.81 -58.86
N SER A 15 28.92 -4.69 -58.99
CA SER A 15 28.02 -4.83 -60.19
C SER A 15 27.74 -6.22 -60.82
N ALA A 16 26.57 -6.52 -61.42
CA ALA A 16 25.21 -5.91 -61.39
C ALA A 16 24.11 -6.80 -62.07
N ARG A 17 22.83 -6.57 -61.71
CA ARG A 17 21.52 -6.81 -62.44
C ARG A 17 21.27 -8.06 -63.31
N THR A 18 20.13 -8.74 -63.06
CA THR A 18 19.14 -9.21 -64.09
C THR A 18 17.73 -9.53 -63.48
N ARG A 19 16.69 -9.67 -64.32
CA ARG A 19 15.29 -10.12 -64.08
C ARG A 19 14.83 -10.95 -65.31
N PRO A 20 13.98 -12.01 -65.22
CA PRO A 20 12.48 -11.96 -65.10
C PRO A 20 11.93 -12.84 -63.94
N ALA A 21 10.66 -13.26 -63.76
CA ALA A 21 9.27 -12.84 -64.14
C ALA A 21 8.35 -13.99 -64.67
N SER A 22 7.01 -13.80 -64.62
CA SER A 22 5.88 -14.64 -65.11
C SER A 22 5.44 -15.90 -64.29
N GLY A 23 4.15 -16.28 -64.39
CA GLY A 23 3.46 -17.42 -63.71
C GLY A 23 2.56 -18.22 -64.69
N PRO A 24 1.41 -18.88 -64.32
CA PRO A 24 0.59 -18.75 -63.09
C PRO A 24 0.04 -20.12 -62.49
N PRO A 25 -1.28 -20.54 -62.33
CA PRO A 25 -1.73 -21.66 -61.45
C PRO A 25 -2.54 -22.77 -62.25
N PRO A 26 -3.59 -23.56 -61.80
CA PRO A 26 -4.27 -23.81 -60.48
C PRO A 26 -4.75 -25.29 -60.19
N LEU A 27 -5.71 -25.48 -59.24
CA LEU A 27 -6.74 -26.56 -59.05
C LEU A 27 -6.59 -27.73 -58.01
N LEU A 28 -7.74 -28.40 -57.76
CA LEU A 28 -8.21 -29.29 -56.64
C LEU A 28 -8.08 -30.83 -56.97
N PRO A 29 -8.49 -31.87 -56.15
CA PRO A 29 -9.52 -31.94 -55.08
C PRO A 29 -9.28 -32.91 -53.85
N LEU A 30 -10.37 -33.31 -53.17
CA LEU A 30 -10.49 -34.17 -51.95
C LEU A 30 -10.38 -35.70 -52.20
N PRO A 31 -10.29 -36.52 -51.13
CA PRO A 31 -11.38 -37.49 -50.85
C PRO A 31 -11.76 -37.67 -49.35
N SER A 32 -12.56 -38.69 -49.01
CA SER A 32 -13.36 -38.81 -47.77
C SER A 32 -13.31 -40.18 -47.05
N GLY A 33 -13.58 -40.20 -45.74
CA GLY A 33 -13.99 -41.38 -44.95
C GLY A 33 -13.89 -41.12 -43.43
N ALA A 34 -14.80 -41.41 -42.50
CA ALA A 34 -15.94 -42.32 -42.34
C ALA A 34 -15.69 -43.29 -41.15
N GLY A 35 -16.49 -43.18 -40.09
CA GLY A 35 -16.45 -44.04 -38.89
C GLY A 35 -17.54 -43.63 -37.90
N ALA A 36 -18.32 -44.59 -37.37
CA ALA A 36 -19.59 -44.31 -36.69
C ALA A 36 -19.92 -45.29 -35.56
N ARG A 37 -20.71 -44.82 -34.56
CA ARG A 37 -21.71 -45.51 -33.69
C ARG A 37 -22.04 -44.61 -32.48
N ASP A 38 -23.31 -44.26 -32.19
CA ASP A 38 -24.41 -45.05 -31.56
C ASP A 38 -24.21 -45.27 -30.04
N VAL A 39 -25.20 -45.18 -29.13
CA VAL A 39 -26.65 -44.82 -29.15
C VAL A 39 -26.93 -44.10 -27.80
N ARG A 40 -27.92 -43.21 -27.58
CA ARG A 40 -29.38 -43.48 -27.41
C ARG A 40 -30.21 -42.19 -27.40
N ARG A 41 -31.40 -42.27 -28.01
CA ARG A 41 -32.54 -41.38 -27.71
C ARG A 41 -33.31 -41.92 -26.49
N ILE A 42 -33.99 -41.03 -25.77
CA ILE A 42 -35.37 -41.28 -25.31
C ILE A 42 -36.22 -40.10 -25.81
N ALA A 43 -37.43 -40.39 -26.27
CA ALA A 43 -38.42 -39.38 -26.64
C ALA A 43 -39.74 -39.69 -25.93
N ALA A 44 -40.44 -38.65 -25.50
CA ALA A 44 -41.83 -38.71 -25.10
C ALA A 44 -42.49 -37.41 -25.57
N ALA A 45 -43.67 -37.52 -26.17
CA ALA A 45 -44.44 -36.40 -26.65
C ALA A 45 -45.88 -36.54 -26.14
N SER A 46 -46.51 -35.41 -25.80
CA SER A 46 -47.94 -35.32 -25.52
C SER A 46 -48.46 -33.95 -25.95
N LEU A 47 -49.68 -33.91 -26.49
CA LEU A 47 -50.28 -32.71 -27.07
C LEU A 47 -51.23 -32.04 -26.09
N SER A 48 -51.36 -30.71 -26.20
CA SER A 48 -52.65 -30.01 -26.03
C SER A 48 -52.63 -28.71 -26.85
N ARG A 49 -53.80 -28.21 -27.26
CA ARG A 49 -53.99 -26.94 -27.98
C ARG A 49 -54.78 -25.93 -27.13
N PRO A 50 -54.75 -24.62 -27.45
CA PRO A 50 -55.30 -23.56 -26.60
C PRO A 50 -56.78 -23.23 -26.92
N PRO A 51 -57.45 -22.43 -26.07
CA PRO A 51 -58.63 -21.66 -26.43
C PRO A 51 -58.29 -20.19 -26.79
N GLY A 52 -59.16 -19.58 -27.60
CA GLY A 52 -59.13 -18.16 -27.97
C GLY A 52 -60.08 -17.26 -27.15
N PRO A 53 -60.38 -16.02 -27.62
CA PRO A 53 -60.85 -14.93 -26.77
C PRO A 53 -62.36 -14.64 -26.82
N ALA A 54 -62.83 -13.79 -25.88
CA ALA A 54 -64.12 -13.09 -25.96
C ALA A 54 -64.05 -11.69 -25.27
N HIS A 55 -64.80 -10.72 -25.79
CA HIS A 55 -65.08 -9.41 -25.15
C HIS A 55 -66.54 -9.39 -24.58
N PRO A 56 -67.27 -8.25 -24.44
CA PRO A 56 -67.47 -7.61 -23.14
C PRO A 56 -68.97 -7.41 -22.76
N PRO A 57 -69.24 -6.77 -21.61
CA PRO A 57 -70.26 -5.71 -21.53
C PRO A 57 -69.63 -4.38 -21.05
N VAL A 58 -69.87 -3.20 -21.62
CA VAL A 58 -71.13 -2.41 -21.82
C VAL A 58 -71.45 -1.49 -20.63
N VAL A 59 -71.75 -0.23 -20.97
CA VAL A 59 -71.98 0.94 -20.10
C VAL A 59 -73.41 0.95 -19.53
N LEU A 60 -73.60 1.57 -18.36
CA LEU A 60 -74.86 2.23 -18.03
C LEU A 60 -74.62 3.44 -17.10
N ASP A 61 -75.03 4.63 -17.55
CA ASP A 61 -75.11 5.84 -16.73
C ASP A 61 -76.27 5.79 -15.75
N ASN A 62 -76.15 6.52 -14.63
CA ASN A 62 -77.23 7.42 -14.21
C ASN A 62 -76.73 8.45 -13.18
N ALA A 63 -77.30 9.65 -13.22
CA ALA A 63 -76.98 10.75 -12.32
C ALA A 63 -78.26 11.33 -11.71
N THR A 64 -78.20 11.80 -10.45
CA THR A 64 -78.90 13.02 -9.98
C THR A 64 -78.51 13.41 -8.55
N GLN A 65 -78.33 14.73 -8.34
CA GLN A 65 -78.82 15.62 -7.24
C GLN A 65 -79.04 15.05 -5.81
N GLY A 66 -78.71 15.76 -4.71
CA GLY A 66 -78.13 17.10 -4.57
C GLY A 66 -78.29 17.71 -3.15
N HIS A 67 -77.99 19.01 -3.01
CA HIS A 67 -78.18 19.91 -1.84
C HIS A 67 -77.31 19.75 -0.57
N GLY A 68 -76.89 20.90 0.00
CA GLY A 68 -76.33 21.03 1.36
C GLY A 68 -75.14 22.01 1.49
N GLY A 69 -75.36 23.23 2.03
CA GLY A 69 -74.32 24.17 2.48
C GLY A 69 -74.30 24.31 4.01
N PRO A 70 -73.60 25.30 4.63
CA PRO A 70 -72.97 26.49 4.05
C PRO A 70 -71.50 26.74 4.46
N VAL A 71 -71.02 27.99 4.27
CA VAL A 71 -69.65 28.49 4.48
C VAL A 71 -69.38 28.92 5.94
N PRO A 72 -68.10 29.12 6.36
CA PRO A 72 -67.50 30.46 6.29
C PRO A 72 -66.07 30.52 5.69
N ARG A 73 -65.67 31.72 5.24
CA ARG A 73 -64.30 32.12 4.86
C ARG A 73 -63.88 33.33 5.75
N PRO A 74 -62.81 34.08 5.42
CA PRO A 74 -61.41 33.82 5.78
C PRO A 74 -60.85 34.98 6.62
N ASP A 75 -59.53 35.06 6.84
CA ASP A 75 -58.92 36.38 7.05
C ASP A 75 -57.46 36.48 6.63
N ALA A 76 -57.02 37.69 6.23
CA ALA A 76 -55.66 38.04 5.85
C ALA A 76 -55.46 39.58 5.75
N PRO A 77 -54.37 40.16 6.29
CA PRO A 77 -54.01 41.57 6.04
C PRO A 77 -53.04 41.78 4.86
N ARG A 78 -52.90 43.04 4.43
CA ARG A 78 -52.23 43.47 3.18
C ARG A 78 -50.83 44.08 3.36
N ALA A 79 -50.10 44.12 2.24
CA ALA A 79 -48.79 44.74 2.06
C ALA A 79 -48.78 46.29 2.01
N ALA A 80 -47.57 46.88 2.04
CA ALA A 80 -47.26 48.25 1.61
C ALA A 80 -45.87 48.33 0.92
N ARG A 81 -45.59 49.41 0.16
CA ARG A 81 -44.34 49.69 -0.59
C ARG A 81 -43.71 51.01 -0.10
N ALA A 82 -42.38 51.21 -0.29
CA ALA A 82 -41.81 52.31 -1.12
C ALA A 82 -40.28 52.56 -0.98
N THR A 83 -39.58 52.47 -2.12
CA THR A 83 -38.39 53.24 -2.60
C THR A 83 -37.65 54.28 -1.73
N ARG A 84 -36.29 54.20 -1.68
CA ARG A 84 -35.31 55.12 -2.35
C ARG A 84 -33.84 54.73 -2.07
N ALA A 85 -32.87 55.42 -2.69
CA ALA A 85 -31.44 55.05 -2.76
C ALA A 85 -30.46 56.27 -2.55
N PRO A 86 -29.13 56.23 -2.82
CA PRO A 86 -28.08 56.72 -1.90
C PRO A 86 -27.46 58.10 -2.24
N PRO A 87 -26.42 58.56 -1.52
CA PRO A 87 -24.99 58.30 -1.88
C PRO A 87 -24.15 57.87 -0.62
N ALA A 88 -22.81 57.90 -0.49
CA ALA A 88 -21.67 58.47 -1.25
C ALA A 88 -20.32 57.73 -0.96
N LEU A 89 -19.18 58.27 -1.41
CA LEU A 89 -17.78 57.88 -1.11
C LEU A 89 -16.86 59.12 -1.10
N PRO A 90 -15.74 59.13 -0.36
CA PRO A 90 -14.40 59.26 -1.01
C PRO A 90 -13.29 58.39 -0.34
N ARG A 91 -12.42 57.66 -1.07
CA ARG A 91 -11.11 58.05 -1.67
C ARG A 91 -9.99 58.37 -0.64
N ARG A 92 -8.68 58.05 -0.83
CA ARG A 92 -7.88 57.58 -1.99
C ARG A 92 -6.42 57.18 -1.58
N GLN A 93 -5.75 56.31 -2.36
CA GLN A 93 -4.28 56.34 -2.71
C GLN A 93 -3.22 56.11 -1.58
N ARG A 94 -1.95 55.69 -1.82
CA ARG A 94 -1.24 55.00 -2.94
C ARG A 94 0.14 54.45 -2.47
N ALA A 95 0.60 53.35 -3.10
CA ALA A 95 2.00 52.95 -3.38
C ALA A 95 3.05 52.80 -2.22
N GLY A 96 4.12 52.01 -2.46
CA GLY A 96 5.32 51.97 -1.60
C GLY A 96 6.02 50.60 -1.44
N GLN A 97 6.94 50.26 -2.34
CA GLN A 97 7.97 49.20 -2.20
C GLN A 97 9.34 49.86 -1.87
N PRO A 98 10.45 49.15 -1.56
CA PRO A 98 10.61 47.88 -0.82
C PRO A 98 11.87 47.86 0.13
N CYS A 99 12.21 46.68 0.68
CA CYS A 99 13.56 46.16 1.01
C CYS A 99 14.63 47.01 1.74
N ALA A 100 14.92 46.66 2.99
CA ALA A 100 16.26 46.26 3.52
C ALA A 100 16.11 45.86 5.01
N ARG A 101 16.96 45.09 5.73
CA ARG A 101 18.02 44.06 5.58
C ARG A 101 18.90 44.23 6.83
N ARG A 102 19.45 43.13 7.40
CA ARG A 102 20.37 43.06 8.56
C ARG A 102 19.69 43.20 9.94
N ASP A 103 19.84 42.25 10.88
CA ASP A 103 20.99 41.78 11.69
C ASP A 103 21.16 42.65 12.96
N VAL A 104 21.49 42.17 14.19
CA VAL A 104 21.65 40.82 14.79
C VAL A 104 21.58 40.99 16.33
N THR A 105 21.60 39.90 17.12
CA THR A 105 21.78 39.82 18.60
C THR A 105 20.71 40.38 19.56
N ALA A 106 20.27 39.49 20.46
CA ALA A 106 19.74 39.78 21.81
C ALA A 106 20.91 39.58 22.84
N PRO A 107 20.77 39.54 24.21
CA PRO A 107 19.54 39.35 25.01
C PRO A 107 19.46 39.97 26.45
N ARG A 108 18.36 39.60 27.17
CA ARG A 108 18.16 39.59 28.66
C ARG A 108 17.90 40.93 29.39
N PRO A 109 17.28 40.94 30.60
CA PRO A 109 16.48 39.90 31.28
C PRO A 109 15.13 40.36 31.93
N ARG A 110 14.22 39.38 32.11
CA ARG A 110 13.23 39.19 33.21
C ARG A 110 12.51 40.41 33.88
N LYS A 111 11.17 40.42 33.80
CA LYS A 111 10.25 40.56 34.97
C LYS A 111 8.83 40.06 34.64
N ALA A 112 8.08 39.61 35.65
CA ALA A 112 6.70 39.09 35.62
C ALA A 112 6.19 38.94 37.09
N PRO A 113 4.90 38.66 37.38
CA PRO A 113 3.68 38.65 36.54
C PRO A 113 2.65 39.71 37.02
N PRO A 114 1.34 39.63 36.66
CA PRO A 114 0.38 38.90 37.52
C PRO A 114 -0.64 38.01 36.75
N ARG A 115 -1.53 37.32 37.50
CA ARG A 115 -2.63 36.44 37.00
C ARG A 115 -3.91 37.24 36.68
N PRO A 116 -4.92 36.63 36.02
CA PRO A 116 -6.08 36.17 36.81
C PRO A 116 -6.73 34.82 36.40
N ALA A 117 -7.61 34.37 37.31
CA ALA A 117 -8.69 33.37 37.33
C ALA A 117 -8.95 32.31 36.22
N LEU A 118 -9.23 31.11 36.74
CA LEU A 118 -10.02 29.98 36.21
C LEU A 118 -11.22 30.31 35.29
N ALA A 119 -11.45 29.40 34.32
CA ALA A 119 -12.78 28.94 33.93
C ALA A 119 -12.74 27.43 33.65
N ALA A 120 -13.74 26.66 34.09
CA ALA A 120 -13.76 25.19 33.98
C ALA A 120 -14.78 24.70 32.94
N ARG A 121 -14.40 23.70 32.13
CA ARG A 121 -15.37 22.90 31.35
C ARG A 121 -14.90 21.47 31.14
N VAL A 122 -15.86 20.54 31.15
CA VAL A 122 -15.66 19.09 31.22
C VAL A 122 -15.05 18.53 29.92
N ALA A 123 -14.04 17.67 30.06
CA ALA A 123 -13.52 16.82 28.98
C ALA A 123 -13.68 15.34 29.36
N ARG A 124 -14.18 14.50 28.43
CA ARG A 124 -14.40 13.06 28.65
C ARG A 124 -13.07 12.28 28.51
N ARG A 125 -12.84 11.31 29.40
CA ARG A 125 -11.73 10.34 29.27
C ARG A 125 -12.04 9.29 28.20
N PRO A 126 -11.13 8.97 27.26
CA PRO A 126 -11.11 7.66 26.62
C PRO A 126 -10.60 6.60 27.61
N ARG A 127 -11.03 5.33 27.45
CA ARG A 127 -10.59 4.22 28.31
C ARG A 127 -9.22 3.68 27.85
N ARG A 128 -8.34 3.34 28.80
CA ARG A 128 -7.14 2.52 28.57
C ARG A 128 -7.44 1.07 28.92
N THR A 129 -7.59 0.21 27.92
CA THR A 129 -7.58 -1.26 28.06
C THR A 129 -7.11 -1.86 26.74
N ASP A 130 -5.92 -2.48 26.73
CA ASP A 130 -5.56 -3.69 25.95
C ASP A 130 -4.05 -3.98 26.02
N MET A 131 -3.20 -2.94 26.04
CA MET A 131 -1.72 -3.05 26.10
C MET A 131 -1.16 -3.63 27.42
N ALA A 132 -1.99 -4.25 28.26
CA ALA A 132 -1.61 -4.92 29.50
C ALA A 132 -1.51 -6.45 29.38
N ARG A 133 -1.95 -7.04 28.25
CA ARG A 133 -2.09 -8.50 28.11
C ARG A 133 -0.83 -9.19 27.56
N GLU A 134 -0.09 -8.54 26.66
CA GLU A 134 1.13 -9.12 26.04
C GLU A 134 2.33 -9.14 26.99
N LEU A 135 2.48 -8.11 27.83
CA LEU A 135 3.59 -7.97 28.80
C LEU A 135 3.68 -9.11 29.83
N ARG A 136 2.65 -9.95 29.97
CA ARG A 136 2.67 -11.12 30.87
C ARG A 136 3.31 -12.38 30.27
N MET A 137 3.47 -12.47 28.94
CA MET A 137 4.01 -13.67 28.28
C MET A 137 5.55 -13.71 28.27
N LEU A 138 6.23 -12.56 28.25
CA LEU A 138 7.69 -12.48 28.18
C LEU A 138 8.42 -12.76 29.50
N LEU A 139 7.73 -12.69 30.65
CA LEU A 139 8.34 -12.81 31.98
C LEU A 139 8.27 -14.22 32.61
N LEU A 140 7.76 -15.23 31.89
CA LEU A 140 7.54 -16.58 32.42
C LEU A 140 8.46 -17.67 31.86
N TRP A 141 9.33 -17.36 30.89
CA TRP A 141 10.25 -18.32 30.24
C TRP A 141 11.67 -18.33 30.86
N GLY A 142 11.75 -18.20 32.19
CA GLY A 142 13.01 -17.93 32.90
C GLY A 142 13.24 -18.66 34.22
N ARG A 143 12.70 -19.87 34.43
CA ARG A 143 12.98 -20.68 35.65
C ARG A 143 12.60 -22.17 35.51
N SER A 144 13.58 -23.04 35.24
CA SER A 144 13.75 -24.38 35.87
C SER A 144 14.81 -25.24 35.16
N LEU A 145 15.98 -25.43 35.79
CA LEU A 145 16.87 -26.57 35.54
C LEU A 145 17.61 -26.95 36.84
N ARG A 146 17.50 -28.21 37.26
CA ARG A 146 18.43 -28.92 38.16
C ARG A 146 18.44 -30.41 37.77
N ALA A 147 19.62 -31.03 37.82
CA ALA A 147 19.83 -32.45 37.51
C ALA A 147 19.42 -33.36 38.69
N PRO A 148 19.41 -34.69 38.50
CA PRO A 148 20.56 -35.46 38.95
C PRO A 148 21.13 -36.42 37.86
N ALA A 149 22.05 -37.31 38.25
CA ALA A 149 23.10 -37.83 37.37
C ALA A 149 23.11 -39.37 37.13
N LEU A 150 23.84 -39.76 36.07
CA LEU A 150 24.63 -41.00 35.87
C LEU A 150 24.00 -42.39 36.11
N ALA A 151 23.89 -43.17 35.02
CA ALA A 151 24.18 -44.62 35.00
C ALA A 151 24.57 -45.11 33.58
N ALA A 152 25.20 -46.28 33.50
CA ALA A 152 25.92 -46.80 32.33
C ALA A 152 25.07 -47.30 31.12
N ALA A 153 25.76 -47.44 29.98
CA ALA A 153 25.35 -48.15 28.75
C ALA A 153 25.68 -49.69 28.86
N PRO A 154 25.62 -50.57 27.83
CA PRO A 154 25.48 -50.32 26.37
C PRO A 154 24.77 -51.39 25.47
N ARG A 155 24.81 -51.14 24.13
CA ARG A 155 24.72 -52.09 22.97
C ARG A 155 23.39 -52.82 22.66
N GLY A 156 23.03 -52.89 21.36
CA GLY A 156 22.06 -53.86 20.82
C GLY A 156 21.29 -53.45 19.55
N LYS A 157 21.71 -53.93 18.37
CA LYS A 157 21.01 -53.91 17.04
C LYS A 157 21.71 -54.96 16.13
N PRO A 158 21.15 -55.38 14.97
CA PRO A 158 19.76 -55.34 14.47
C PRO A 158 19.29 -56.72 13.88
N PHE A 159 18.09 -56.79 13.26
CA PHE A 159 17.81 -57.26 11.87
C PHE A 159 16.55 -58.14 11.58
N LEU A 160 15.98 -57.86 10.40
CA LEU A 160 15.29 -58.73 9.41
C LEU A 160 13.82 -59.20 9.59
N CYS A 161 13.15 -59.30 8.43
CA CYS A 161 11.76 -59.74 8.17
C CYS A 161 11.75 -61.22 7.69
N PRO A 162 10.59 -61.89 7.51
CA PRO A 162 9.96 -61.89 6.16
C PRO A 162 8.41 -62.13 6.03
N TRP A 163 7.80 -61.60 4.95
CA TRP A 163 6.77 -62.19 4.03
C TRP A 163 5.55 -62.96 4.62
N ARG A 164 4.26 -62.72 4.25
CA ARG A 164 3.63 -63.02 2.93
C ARG A 164 2.13 -62.61 2.83
N THR A 165 1.63 -62.41 1.60
CA THR A 165 0.21 -62.29 1.15
C THR A 165 -0.37 -63.67 0.72
N PRO A 166 -1.70 -63.91 0.43
CA PRO A 166 -2.64 -63.00 -0.27
C PRO A 166 -4.19 -63.11 -0.02
N ALA A 167 -4.95 -62.34 -0.82
CA ALA A 167 -6.25 -62.63 -1.46
C ALA A 167 -7.58 -62.02 -0.93
N GLN A 168 -8.21 -61.25 -1.85
CA GLN A 168 -9.65 -61.13 -2.18
C GLN A 168 -10.71 -60.60 -1.17
N SER A 169 -10.87 -59.27 -1.21
CA SER A 169 -12.15 -58.58 -1.51
C SER A 169 -13.51 -59.15 -1.04
N ARG A 170 -14.13 -58.48 -0.04
CA ARG A 170 -15.53 -58.01 -0.10
C ARG A 170 -15.82 -56.90 0.93
N SER A 171 -16.46 -55.83 0.49
CA SER A 171 -17.13 -54.82 1.34
C SER A 171 -18.44 -55.39 1.94
N PRO A 172 -19.03 -54.84 3.04
CA PRO A 172 -19.00 -53.42 3.41
C PRO A 172 -18.91 -53.05 4.92
N ARG A 173 -18.78 -51.72 5.16
CA ARG A 173 -19.15 -50.93 6.36
C ARG A 173 -19.14 -51.63 7.73
N ARG A 174 -18.19 -51.24 8.59
CA ARG A 174 -18.41 -51.10 10.04
C ARG A 174 -17.57 -49.96 10.62
N SER A 175 -18.04 -49.39 11.73
CA SER A 175 -17.36 -48.35 12.51
C SER A 175 -16.16 -48.91 13.25
N LEU A 176 -15.04 -48.18 13.28
CA LEU A 176 -13.91 -48.47 14.15
C LEU A 176 -13.96 -47.56 15.39
N ALA A 177 -14.04 -48.18 16.56
CA ALA A 177 -13.55 -47.58 17.80
C ALA A 177 -12.11 -48.06 18.00
N SER A 178 -11.23 -47.18 18.49
CA SER A 178 -9.86 -47.53 18.86
C SER A 178 -9.46 -46.79 20.14
N SER A 179 -9.20 -47.55 21.20
CA SER A 179 -8.83 -47.01 22.51
C SER A 179 -7.36 -46.59 22.55
N PHE A 180 -7.06 -45.51 23.28
CA PHE A 180 -5.71 -45.22 23.79
C PHE A 180 -5.75 -45.16 25.31
N HIS A 181 -4.77 -45.79 25.96
CA HIS A 181 -4.57 -45.64 27.41
C HIS A 181 -3.80 -44.34 27.70
N ALA A 182 -4.27 -43.57 28.69
CA ALA A 182 -3.59 -42.40 29.20
C ALA A 182 -2.81 -42.75 30.48
N GLY A 183 -1.49 -42.57 30.45
CA GLY A 183 -0.68 -42.53 31.67
C GLY A 183 -0.93 -41.22 32.43
N ARG A 184 -1.06 -41.28 33.76
CA ARG A 184 -1.30 -40.09 34.58
C ARG A 184 -0.02 -39.27 34.76
N LEU A 185 -0.11 -37.97 34.52
CA LEU A 185 0.77 -36.96 35.11
C LEU A 185 -0.07 -36.11 36.07
N PHE A 186 0.40 -35.92 37.30
CA PHE A 186 -0.26 -35.05 38.27
C PHE A 186 0.11 -33.59 38.00
N SER A 187 -0.90 -32.74 37.80
CA SER A 187 -0.76 -31.28 37.91
C SER A 187 -1.34 -30.83 39.25
N SER A 188 -0.58 -30.05 40.01
CA SER A 188 -1.00 -29.50 41.31
C SER A 188 -1.52 -28.06 41.20
N GLN A 189 -2.33 -27.79 40.17
CA GLN A 189 -3.22 -26.64 40.14
C GLN A 189 -4.65 -27.13 40.35
N ALA A 190 -5.33 -26.59 41.36
CA ALA A 190 -6.77 -26.76 41.47
C ALA A 190 -7.40 -26.10 40.23
N ALA A 191 -8.21 -26.84 39.49
CA ALA A 191 -9.01 -26.24 38.42
C ALA A 191 -10.03 -25.33 39.08
N GLU A 192 -9.98 -24.03 38.78
CA GLU A 192 -11.14 -23.17 38.95
C GLU A 192 -12.20 -23.69 37.98
N ASP A 193 -13.26 -24.28 38.53
CA ASP A 193 -14.35 -24.88 37.78
C ASP A 193 -15.17 -23.75 37.13
N GLN A 194 -14.71 -23.29 35.96
CA GLN A 194 -15.39 -22.27 35.18
C GLN A 194 -16.71 -22.85 34.70
N THR A 195 -17.76 -22.53 35.46
CA THR A 195 -19.14 -22.84 35.15
C THR A 195 -19.52 -22.05 33.91
N GLU A 196 -19.35 -22.67 32.73
CA GLU A 196 -19.77 -22.09 31.46
C GLU A 196 -21.25 -21.73 31.55
N GLU A 197 -21.59 -20.45 31.36
CA GLU A 197 -22.98 -20.02 31.42
C GLU A 197 -23.79 -20.76 30.34
N PRO A 198 -24.96 -21.35 30.68
CA PRO A 198 -25.69 -22.20 29.77
C PRO A 198 -26.12 -21.42 28.52
N LEU A 199 -25.65 -21.87 27.36
CA LEU A 199 -25.88 -21.21 26.06
C LEU A 199 -27.37 -21.04 25.76
N HIS A 200 -27.89 -19.84 26.02
CA HIS A 200 -29.27 -19.49 25.74
C HIS A 200 -29.45 -19.14 24.25
N SER A 201 -30.15 -20.00 23.52
CA SER A 201 -30.63 -19.74 22.16
C SER A 201 -32.14 -19.90 22.10
N ILE A 202 -32.82 -18.90 21.54
CA ILE A 202 -34.24 -18.99 21.14
C ILE A 202 -34.43 -19.53 19.72
N ILE A 203 -33.34 -19.68 18.95
CA ILE A 203 -33.39 -20.19 17.57
C ILE A 203 -33.56 -21.71 17.64
N SER A 204 -34.72 -22.19 17.20
CA SER A 204 -35.06 -23.61 17.09
C SER A 204 -36.02 -23.81 15.93
N SER A 205 -35.74 -24.80 15.06
CA SER A 205 -36.51 -25.08 13.85
C SER A 205 -37.89 -25.65 14.20
N THR A 206 -38.84 -24.75 14.45
CA THR A 206 -40.19 -25.04 14.97
C THR A 206 -41.28 -24.59 14.00
N GLU A 207 -40.91 -23.81 13.00
CA GLU A 207 -41.76 -23.25 11.97
C GLU A 207 -42.18 -24.33 10.98
N THR A 208 -43.50 -24.52 10.81
CA THR A 208 -44.07 -25.39 9.77
C THR A 208 -44.90 -24.55 8.81
N VAL A 209 -44.66 -24.71 7.51
CA VAL A 209 -45.43 -24.01 6.47
C VAL A 209 -46.81 -24.66 6.36
N GLN A 210 -47.86 -23.87 6.59
CA GLN A 210 -49.26 -24.32 6.56
C GLN A 210 -49.98 -23.73 5.33
N GLY A 211 -50.85 -24.52 4.71
CA GLY A 211 -51.61 -24.10 3.52
C GLY A 211 -50.80 -24.07 2.22
N SER A 212 -51.29 -23.33 1.23
CA SER A 212 -50.67 -23.22 -0.09
C SER A 212 -49.85 -21.93 -0.25
N VAL A 213 -48.71 -22.02 -0.94
CA VAL A 213 -47.82 -20.89 -1.17
C VAL A 213 -48.35 -20.00 -2.29
N SER A 214 -48.67 -18.74 -1.98
CA SER A 214 -48.91 -17.70 -2.99
C SER A 214 -47.59 -17.10 -3.48
N LYS A 215 -47.54 -16.71 -4.76
CA LYS A 215 -46.39 -16.03 -5.38
C LYS A 215 -46.77 -14.59 -5.71
N HIS A 216 -45.85 -13.67 -5.42
CA HIS A 216 -45.99 -12.24 -5.68
C HIS A 216 -44.70 -11.74 -6.34
N GLU A 217 -44.81 -10.76 -7.22
CA GLU A 217 -43.64 -10.13 -7.84
C GLU A 217 -43.14 -8.95 -7.00
N PHE A 218 -41.83 -8.69 -7.02
CA PHE A 218 -41.24 -7.56 -6.30
C PHE A 218 -41.65 -6.24 -6.97
N GLN A 219 -42.23 -5.33 -6.18
CA GLN A 219 -42.59 -3.98 -6.60
C GLN A 219 -41.51 -2.97 -6.20
N ALA A 220 -41.43 -1.85 -6.93
CA ALA A 220 -40.42 -0.81 -6.72
C ALA A 220 -41.08 0.57 -6.63
N GLU A 221 -40.81 1.32 -5.55
CA GLU A 221 -41.36 2.66 -5.36
C GLU A 221 -40.51 3.71 -6.08
N THR A 222 -40.75 3.87 -7.38
CA THR A 222 -39.97 4.68 -8.33
C THR A 222 -39.60 6.07 -7.80
N LYS A 223 -40.52 6.77 -7.12
CA LYS A 223 -40.25 8.11 -6.55
C LYS A 223 -39.17 8.09 -5.46
N LYS A 224 -39.17 7.08 -4.57
CA LYS A 224 -38.13 6.92 -3.55
C LYS A 224 -36.80 6.46 -4.17
N LEU A 225 -36.83 5.65 -5.23
CA LEU A 225 -35.61 5.28 -5.95
C LEU A 225 -34.95 6.49 -6.63
N LEU A 226 -35.73 7.40 -7.24
CA LEU A 226 -35.18 8.66 -7.76
C LEU A 226 -34.58 9.52 -6.65
N ASP A 227 -35.25 9.66 -5.49
CA ASP A 227 -34.72 10.43 -4.36
C ASP A 227 -33.40 9.83 -3.81
N ILE A 228 -33.31 8.50 -3.71
CA ILE A 228 -32.09 7.78 -3.31
C ILE A 228 -30.96 8.04 -4.31
N VAL A 229 -31.21 8.00 -5.62
CA VAL A 229 -30.19 8.29 -6.64
C VAL A 229 -29.78 9.78 -6.63
N ALA A 230 -30.72 10.69 -6.39
CA ALA A 230 -30.51 12.13 -6.40
C ALA A 230 -29.95 12.72 -5.08
N ARG A 231 -29.87 11.94 -4.00
CA ARG A 231 -29.40 12.41 -2.68
C ARG A 231 -28.41 11.50 -1.95
N SER A 232 -28.42 10.20 -2.22
CA SER A 232 -27.77 9.19 -1.37
C SER A 232 -26.84 8.22 -2.11
N LEU A 233 -26.85 8.21 -3.45
CA LEU A 233 -26.02 7.29 -4.23
C LEU A 233 -24.57 7.78 -4.38
N TYR A 234 -24.37 9.04 -4.75
CA TYR A 234 -23.04 9.62 -5.00
C TYR A 234 -22.62 10.52 -3.84
N SER A 235 -21.33 10.47 -3.46
CA SER A 235 -20.82 11.27 -2.35
C SER A 235 -20.46 12.71 -2.75
N GLU A 236 -20.06 12.93 -4.01
CA GLU A 236 -19.72 14.25 -4.56
C GLU A 236 -20.69 14.64 -5.69
N LYS A 237 -21.43 15.77 -5.53
CA LYS A 237 -22.40 16.25 -6.54
C LYS A 237 -21.84 16.30 -7.96
N GLU A 238 -20.57 16.70 -8.11
CA GLU A 238 -19.91 16.90 -9.42
C GLU A 238 -19.84 15.66 -10.31
N VAL A 239 -20.03 14.47 -9.74
CA VAL A 239 -19.99 13.19 -10.46
C VAL A 239 -21.04 13.07 -11.57
N PHE A 240 -22.10 13.90 -11.57
CA PHE A 240 -23.05 13.93 -12.70
C PHE A 240 -22.38 14.21 -14.06
N ILE A 241 -21.31 15.05 -14.08
CA ILE A 241 -20.55 15.34 -15.30
C ILE A 241 -19.84 14.08 -15.80
N ARG A 242 -19.27 13.27 -14.90
CA ARG A 242 -18.62 11.99 -15.23
C ARG A 242 -19.61 11.01 -15.86
N GLU A 243 -20.79 10.83 -15.25
CA GLU A 243 -21.78 9.88 -15.75
C GLU A 243 -22.34 10.30 -17.12
N LEU A 244 -22.61 11.59 -17.33
CA LEU A 244 -23.14 12.08 -18.61
C LEU A 244 -22.08 12.06 -19.73
N VAL A 245 -20.83 12.41 -19.45
CA VAL A 245 -19.72 12.24 -20.42
C VAL A 245 -19.47 10.75 -20.72
N SER A 246 -19.68 9.86 -19.75
CA SER A 246 -19.62 8.41 -19.99
C SER A 246 -20.76 7.93 -20.90
N ASN A 247 -21.99 8.41 -20.70
CA ASN A 247 -23.13 8.11 -21.57
C ASN A 247 -22.92 8.62 -23.00
N ALA A 248 -22.34 9.81 -23.16
CA ALA A 248 -21.95 10.37 -24.46
C ALA A 248 -20.86 9.51 -25.15
N SER A 249 -19.83 9.08 -24.41
CA SER A 249 -18.80 8.16 -24.91
C SER A 249 -19.38 6.80 -25.34
N ASP A 250 -20.34 6.26 -24.59
CA ASP A 250 -21.08 5.04 -24.96
C ASP A 250 -21.90 5.22 -26.24
N ALA A 251 -22.59 6.36 -26.39
CA ALA A 251 -23.39 6.66 -27.58
C ALA A 251 -22.53 6.80 -28.84
N LEU A 252 -21.32 7.37 -28.71
CA LEU A 252 -20.34 7.49 -29.77
C LEU A 252 -19.70 6.13 -30.12
N GLU A 253 -19.34 5.30 -29.15
CA GLU A 253 -18.76 3.97 -29.42
C GLU A 253 -19.78 3.01 -30.05
N LYS A 254 -21.06 3.09 -29.66
CA LYS A 254 -22.16 2.37 -30.34
C LYS A 254 -22.30 2.79 -31.80
N LEU A 255 -22.26 4.09 -32.09
CA LEU A 255 -22.30 4.60 -33.46
C LEU A 255 -21.06 4.14 -34.25
N ARG A 256 -19.87 4.24 -33.65
CA ARG A 256 -18.60 3.80 -34.25
C ARG A 256 -18.64 2.32 -34.62
N HIS A 257 -19.13 1.47 -33.72
CA HIS A 257 -19.28 0.03 -33.95
C HIS A 257 -20.31 -0.27 -35.06
N LYS A 258 -21.48 0.37 -35.02
CA LYS A 258 -22.53 0.22 -36.05
C LYS A 258 -21.98 0.59 -37.43
N LEU A 259 -21.41 1.78 -37.58
CA LEU A 259 -20.92 2.27 -38.87
C LEU A 259 -19.76 1.41 -39.42
N LEU A 260 -18.83 0.96 -38.57
CA LEU A 260 -17.77 0.04 -39.00
C LEU A 260 -18.33 -1.33 -39.42
N SER A 261 -19.35 -1.84 -38.73
CA SER A 261 -20.03 -3.10 -39.09
C SER A 261 -20.81 -2.99 -40.40
N GLU A 262 -21.36 -1.80 -40.69
CA GLU A 262 -22.06 -1.47 -41.94
C GLU A 262 -21.11 -0.99 -43.06
N GLY A 263 -19.79 -0.98 -42.84
CA GLY A 263 -18.78 -0.56 -43.82
C GLY A 263 -18.77 0.94 -44.17
N GLN A 264 -19.43 1.77 -43.36
CA GLN A 264 -19.64 3.19 -43.60
C GLN A 264 -18.48 4.06 -43.11
N THR A 265 -18.33 5.24 -43.71
CA THR A 265 -17.34 6.24 -43.28
C THR A 265 -17.74 6.83 -41.93
N LEU A 266 -16.77 6.96 -41.02
CA LEU A 266 -16.98 7.53 -39.70
C LEU A 266 -17.11 9.07 -39.77
N PRO A 267 -18.18 9.68 -39.23
CA PRO A 267 -18.31 11.12 -39.11
C PRO A 267 -17.48 11.66 -37.93
N GLU A 268 -17.47 12.99 -37.76
CA GLU A 268 -16.89 13.63 -36.58
C GLU A 268 -17.66 13.24 -35.31
N MET A 269 -17.02 12.38 -34.50
CA MET A 269 -17.53 11.84 -33.24
C MET A 269 -16.91 12.58 -32.06
N GLU A 270 -17.73 13.38 -31.38
CA GLU A 270 -17.29 14.38 -30.41
C GLU A 270 -18.32 14.63 -29.31
N ILE A 271 -17.84 15.19 -28.19
CA ILE A 271 -18.63 15.57 -27.02
C ILE A 271 -18.44 17.07 -26.77
N HIS A 272 -19.53 17.82 -26.68
CA HIS A 272 -19.55 19.23 -26.34
C HIS A 272 -20.17 19.46 -24.97
N LEU A 273 -19.54 20.33 -24.18
CA LEU A 273 -20.09 20.92 -22.96
C LEU A 273 -20.24 22.42 -23.15
N GLN A 274 -21.33 22.98 -22.64
CA GLN A 274 -21.56 24.43 -22.63
C GLN A 274 -22.07 24.87 -21.26
N THR A 275 -21.52 25.95 -20.73
CA THR A 275 -21.92 26.57 -19.47
C THR A 275 -22.53 27.95 -19.70
N ASP A 276 -23.73 28.19 -19.19
CA ASP A 276 -24.41 29.48 -19.23
C ASP A 276 -24.71 29.94 -17.80
N ALA A 277 -23.97 30.94 -17.32
CA ALA A 277 -24.08 31.45 -15.95
C ALA A 277 -25.31 32.34 -15.72
N GLU A 278 -25.84 32.97 -16.77
CA GLU A 278 -27.00 33.87 -16.68
C GLU A 278 -28.30 33.07 -16.52
N LYS A 279 -28.49 32.06 -17.37
CA LYS A 279 -29.59 31.10 -17.23
C LYS A 279 -29.35 30.15 -16.05
N GLY A 280 -28.07 29.84 -15.80
CA GLY A 280 -27.64 28.80 -14.87
C GLY A 280 -27.94 27.42 -15.42
N THR A 281 -27.51 27.17 -16.65
CA THR A 281 -27.63 25.86 -17.30
C THR A 281 -26.27 25.32 -17.67
N ILE A 282 -26.08 24.03 -17.43
CA ILE A 282 -25.03 23.25 -18.11
C ILE A 282 -25.69 22.40 -19.20
N THR A 283 -25.08 22.34 -20.37
CA THR A 283 -25.54 21.52 -21.49
C THR A 283 -24.42 20.56 -21.88
N ILE A 284 -24.77 19.31 -22.15
CA ILE A 284 -23.91 18.33 -22.81
C ILE A 284 -24.55 17.91 -24.13
N GLN A 285 -23.76 17.75 -25.18
CA GLN A 285 -24.22 17.23 -26.46
C GLN A 285 -23.19 16.26 -27.08
N ASP A 286 -23.65 15.11 -27.53
CA ASP A 286 -22.89 14.13 -28.31
C ASP A 286 -23.34 14.09 -29.78
N THR A 287 -22.47 13.58 -30.65
CA THR A 287 -22.78 13.24 -32.05
C THR A 287 -22.95 11.73 -32.26
N GLY A 288 -23.39 11.01 -31.22
CA GLY A 288 -23.49 9.55 -31.17
C GLY A 288 -24.76 8.98 -31.79
N ILE A 289 -25.09 7.74 -31.40
CA ILE A 289 -26.16 6.95 -32.02
C ILE A 289 -27.57 7.53 -31.81
N GLY A 290 -27.77 8.41 -30.82
CA GLY A 290 -29.06 8.96 -30.44
C GLY A 290 -30.01 7.91 -29.84
N MET A 291 -31.30 8.23 -29.76
CA MET A 291 -32.36 7.35 -29.28
C MET A 291 -33.65 7.53 -30.10
N THR A 292 -34.45 6.46 -30.24
CA THR A 292 -35.86 6.54 -30.66
C THR A 292 -36.80 6.89 -29.49
N GLN A 293 -38.11 7.03 -29.75
CA GLN A 293 -39.11 7.25 -28.71
C GLN A 293 -39.18 6.09 -27.71
N GLU A 294 -39.12 4.85 -28.21
CA GLU A 294 -39.12 3.63 -27.40
C GLU A 294 -37.85 3.54 -26.54
N GLU A 295 -36.71 3.97 -27.08
CA GLU A 295 -35.45 4.02 -26.34
C GLU A 295 -35.44 5.14 -25.29
N LEU A 296 -36.06 6.30 -25.54
CA LEU A 296 -36.23 7.35 -24.53
C LEU A 296 -37.13 6.87 -23.38
N VAL A 297 -38.31 6.32 -23.68
CA VAL A 297 -39.22 5.75 -22.67
C VAL A 297 -38.54 4.65 -21.87
N SER A 298 -37.81 3.74 -22.54
CA SER A 298 -37.31 2.54 -21.88
C SER A 298 -35.92 2.68 -21.24
N ASN A 299 -35.05 3.57 -21.71
CA ASN A 299 -33.72 3.79 -21.09
C ASN A 299 -33.71 4.98 -20.11
N LEU A 300 -34.50 6.04 -20.35
CA LEU A 300 -34.57 7.21 -19.46
C LEU A 300 -35.80 7.22 -18.55
N GLY A 301 -36.84 6.46 -18.90
CA GLY A 301 -38.06 6.31 -18.09
C GLY A 301 -38.09 5.08 -17.18
N THR A 302 -37.10 4.17 -17.28
CA THR A 302 -36.99 2.97 -16.43
C THR A 302 -35.67 2.98 -15.66
N ILE A 303 -35.73 3.00 -14.33
CA ILE A 303 -34.55 2.96 -13.46
C ILE A 303 -33.88 1.58 -13.56
N ALA A 304 -32.54 1.54 -13.54
CA ALA A 304 -31.71 0.34 -13.65
C ALA A 304 -31.82 -0.42 -14.99
N ARG A 305 -32.50 0.14 -16.01
CA ARG A 305 -32.45 -0.35 -17.38
C ARG A 305 -31.27 0.29 -18.11
N SER A 306 -30.45 -0.53 -18.79
CA SER A 306 -29.20 -0.10 -19.41
C SER A 306 -29.11 -0.59 -20.86
N GLY A 307 -29.42 0.30 -21.82
CA GLY A 307 -29.20 0.04 -23.24
C GLY A 307 -27.72 -0.21 -23.59
N SER A 308 -26.77 0.34 -22.81
CA SER A 308 -25.35 -0.01 -22.93
C SER A 308 -25.05 -1.45 -22.51
N LYS A 309 -25.71 -1.98 -21.47
CA LYS A 309 -25.60 -3.39 -21.10
C LYS A 309 -26.23 -4.30 -22.14
N ALA A 310 -27.44 -4.00 -22.63
CA ALA A 310 -28.09 -4.78 -23.68
C ALA A 310 -27.24 -4.84 -24.97
N PHE A 311 -26.56 -3.75 -25.33
CA PHE A 311 -25.59 -3.72 -26.42
C PHE A 311 -24.36 -4.60 -26.15
N LEU A 312 -23.81 -4.58 -24.92
CA LEU A 312 -22.73 -5.47 -24.51
C LEU A 312 -23.11 -6.95 -24.57
N ASP A 313 -24.32 -7.30 -24.11
CA ASP A 313 -24.84 -8.67 -24.13
C ASP A 313 -25.07 -9.17 -25.58
N ALA A 314 -25.40 -8.27 -26.52
CA ALA A 314 -25.44 -8.59 -27.95
C ALA A 314 -24.04 -8.75 -28.61
N LEU A 315 -22.98 -8.20 -27.99
CA LEU A 315 -21.61 -8.22 -28.49
C LEU A 315 -20.70 -9.29 -27.87
N GLN A 316 -21.25 -10.32 -27.21
CA GLN A 316 -20.47 -11.33 -26.49
C GLN A 316 -19.42 -12.10 -27.35
N ASN A 317 -19.52 -12.05 -28.68
CA ASN A 317 -18.54 -12.62 -29.62
C ASN A 317 -17.45 -11.63 -30.11
N GLN A 318 -17.43 -10.37 -29.67
CA GLN A 318 -16.49 -9.32 -30.14
C GLN A 318 -15.81 -8.56 -28.98
N ALA A 319 -14.78 -9.18 -28.41
CA ALA A 319 -14.09 -8.69 -27.20
C ALA A 319 -13.48 -7.28 -27.29
N GLU A 320 -13.12 -6.80 -28.49
CA GLU A 320 -12.47 -5.48 -28.65
C GLU A 320 -13.46 -4.29 -28.67
N ALA A 321 -14.76 -4.56 -28.78
CA ALA A 321 -15.81 -3.55 -28.63
C ALA A 321 -16.36 -3.51 -27.20
N SER A 322 -16.42 -4.66 -26.51
CA SER A 322 -17.05 -4.80 -25.20
C SER A 322 -16.25 -4.22 -24.02
N SER A 323 -14.94 -3.98 -24.19
CA SER A 323 -14.09 -3.29 -23.21
C SER A 323 -14.25 -1.77 -23.20
N LYS A 324 -14.74 -1.17 -24.30
CA LYS A 324 -14.77 0.30 -24.50
C LYS A 324 -16.04 0.98 -23.97
N ILE A 325 -17.11 0.21 -23.76
CA ILE A 325 -18.36 0.70 -23.15
C ILE A 325 -18.19 0.84 -21.63
N ILE A 326 -18.63 1.97 -21.10
CA ILE A 326 -18.55 2.34 -19.68
C ILE A 326 -19.88 2.05 -18.97
N GLY A 327 -21.03 2.26 -19.61
CA GLY A 327 -22.36 2.15 -18.98
C GLY A 327 -22.79 0.71 -18.68
N GLN A 328 -23.04 0.41 -17.40
CA GLN A 328 -23.49 -0.93 -16.96
C GLN A 328 -24.82 -0.88 -16.18
N PHE A 329 -24.93 -0.01 -15.17
CA PHE A 329 -25.98 -0.10 -14.15
C PHE A 329 -27.35 0.53 -14.48
N GLY A 330 -27.46 1.37 -15.52
CA GLY A 330 -28.75 2.00 -15.86
C GLY A 330 -29.26 3.05 -14.86
N VAL A 331 -28.37 3.67 -14.06
CA VAL A 331 -28.73 4.74 -13.09
C VAL A 331 -27.99 6.07 -13.32
N GLY A 332 -26.90 6.07 -14.09
CA GLY A 332 -26.01 7.24 -14.22
C GLY A 332 -26.67 8.50 -14.81
N PHE A 333 -27.71 8.38 -15.62
CA PHE A 333 -28.47 9.54 -16.14
C PHE A 333 -29.14 10.35 -15.01
N TYR A 334 -29.76 9.68 -14.04
CA TYR A 334 -30.53 10.34 -12.98
C TYR A 334 -29.64 11.12 -11.99
N SER A 335 -28.30 10.96 -12.06
CA SER A 335 -27.33 11.81 -11.36
C SER A 335 -27.52 13.31 -11.67
N ALA A 336 -28.07 13.66 -12.83
CA ALA A 336 -28.42 15.04 -13.17
C ALA A 336 -29.40 15.67 -12.14
N PHE A 337 -30.34 14.91 -11.59
CA PHE A 337 -31.30 15.38 -10.60
C PHE A 337 -30.69 15.66 -9.21
N MET A 338 -29.41 15.32 -8.98
CA MET A 338 -28.67 15.87 -7.83
C MET A 338 -28.58 17.41 -7.92
N VAL A 339 -28.31 17.94 -9.11
CA VAL A 339 -28.00 19.35 -9.36
C VAL A 339 -29.09 20.12 -10.11
N ALA A 340 -30.07 19.43 -10.71
CA ALA A 340 -31.10 20.02 -11.57
C ALA A 340 -32.47 20.13 -10.90
N ASP A 341 -33.17 21.26 -11.11
CA ASP A 341 -34.62 21.37 -10.89
C ASP A 341 -35.41 20.86 -12.11
N ARG A 342 -34.78 20.84 -13.29
CA ARG A 342 -35.39 20.38 -14.55
C ARG A 342 -34.32 19.85 -15.50
N VAL A 343 -34.62 18.76 -16.19
CA VAL A 343 -33.77 18.17 -17.24
C VAL A 343 -34.58 18.07 -18.53
N GLU A 344 -34.03 18.63 -19.60
CA GLU A 344 -34.52 18.44 -20.98
C GLU A 344 -33.51 17.58 -21.75
N VAL A 345 -34.01 16.62 -22.51
CA VAL A 345 -33.20 15.80 -23.42
C VAL A 345 -33.77 15.92 -24.82
N TYR A 346 -32.96 16.34 -25.78
CA TYR A 346 -33.30 16.34 -27.20
C TYR A 346 -32.46 15.25 -27.87
N SER A 347 -33.08 14.25 -28.50
CA SER A 347 -32.35 13.15 -29.15
C SER A 347 -32.94 12.85 -30.52
N ARG A 348 -32.07 12.41 -31.45
CA ARG A 348 -32.47 11.88 -32.75
C ARG A 348 -31.58 10.69 -33.07
N SER A 349 -32.20 9.52 -33.23
CA SER A 349 -31.52 8.29 -33.63
C SER A 349 -30.75 8.46 -34.96
N ALA A 350 -29.64 7.75 -35.09
CA ALA A 350 -28.86 7.63 -36.33
C ALA A 350 -29.49 6.65 -37.35
N ALA A 351 -30.70 6.13 -37.11
CA ALA A 351 -31.44 5.37 -38.10
C ALA A 351 -32.02 6.29 -39.20
N PRO A 352 -32.01 5.89 -40.48
CA PRO A 352 -32.56 6.70 -41.57
C PRO A 352 -34.04 7.06 -41.35
N GLY A 353 -34.37 8.33 -41.56
CA GLY A 353 -35.75 8.83 -41.45
C GLY A 353 -36.29 8.99 -40.01
N SER A 354 -35.51 8.72 -38.96
CA SER A 354 -35.98 8.92 -37.59
C SER A 354 -36.25 10.40 -37.27
N PRO A 355 -37.43 10.75 -36.72
CA PRO A 355 -37.71 12.09 -36.22
C PRO A 355 -36.88 12.40 -34.96
N GLY A 356 -36.81 13.69 -34.62
CA GLY A 356 -36.25 14.14 -33.35
C GLY A 356 -37.31 14.14 -32.26
N TYR A 357 -36.89 13.95 -31.00
CA TYR A 357 -37.76 13.99 -29.84
C TYR A 357 -37.19 14.89 -28.75
N GLN A 358 -38.08 15.54 -28.00
CA GLN A 358 -37.81 16.15 -26.70
C GLN A 358 -38.38 15.24 -25.62
N TRP A 359 -37.59 15.00 -24.56
CA TRP A 359 -38.00 14.40 -23.29
C TRP A 359 -37.79 15.44 -22.18
N LEU A 360 -38.71 15.51 -21.23
CA LEU A 360 -38.73 16.54 -20.18
C LEU A 360 -39.12 15.94 -18.82
N SER A 361 -38.40 16.26 -17.76
CA SER A 361 -38.78 15.91 -16.38
C SER A 361 -38.19 16.87 -15.34
N ASP A 362 -38.87 16.98 -14.19
CA ASP A 362 -38.41 17.61 -12.95
C ASP A 362 -37.79 16.60 -11.96
N GLY A 363 -37.91 15.30 -12.24
CA GLY A 363 -37.49 14.21 -11.35
C GLY A 363 -38.58 13.69 -10.39
N SER A 364 -39.80 14.25 -10.39
CA SER A 364 -40.88 13.90 -9.45
C SER A 364 -41.63 12.59 -9.79
N GLY A 365 -41.02 11.71 -10.57
CA GLY A 365 -41.54 10.40 -10.96
C GLY A 365 -42.47 10.39 -12.18
N VAL A 366 -42.50 11.47 -12.97
CA VAL A 366 -43.14 11.54 -14.28
C VAL A 366 -42.20 12.21 -15.29
N PHE A 367 -42.43 11.98 -16.58
CA PHE A 367 -41.74 12.66 -17.68
C PHE A 367 -42.68 12.80 -18.88
N GLU A 368 -42.41 13.78 -19.72
CA GLU A 368 -43.14 14.05 -20.97
C GLU A 368 -42.24 13.76 -22.17
N ILE A 369 -42.83 13.35 -23.30
CA ILE A 369 -42.14 13.23 -24.59
C ILE A 369 -42.98 13.90 -25.69
N ALA A 370 -42.33 14.69 -26.54
CA ALA A 370 -42.91 15.30 -27.73
C ALA A 370 -41.98 15.13 -28.94
N GLU A 371 -42.53 15.13 -30.15
CA GLU A 371 -41.73 15.22 -31.37
C GLU A 371 -41.13 16.63 -31.51
N ALA A 372 -39.88 16.73 -31.95
CA ALA A 372 -39.11 17.97 -32.02
C ALA A 372 -38.34 18.10 -33.34
N SER A 373 -38.57 19.21 -34.05
CA SER A 373 -37.84 19.57 -35.26
C SER A 373 -36.47 20.21 -34.93
N GLY A 374 -35.56 20.24 -35.91
CA GLY A 374 -34.23 20.85 -35.76
C GLY A 374 -33.24 20.07 -34.87
N VAL A 375 -33.61 18.91 -34.33
CA VAL A 375 -32.72 18.08 -33.50
C VAL A 375 -31.61 17.44 -34.36
N ARG A 376 -30.34 17.62 -33.97
CA ARG A 376 -29.16 16.97 -34.57
C ARG A 376 -29.08 15.51 -34.13
N THR A 377 -28.58 14.62 -34.99
CA THR A 377 -28.28 13.21 -34.64
C THR A 377 -27.32 13.13 -33.45
N GLY A 378 -27.58 12.19 -32.54
CA GLY A 378 -26.96 12.15 -31.21
C GLY A 378 -27.94 12.62 -30.14
N THR A 379 -27.43 13.04 -28.98
CA THR A 379 -28.25 13.53 -27.86
C THR A 379 -27.71 14.84 -27.30
N LYS A 380 -28.61 15.77 -26.94
CA LYS A 380 -28.34 17.02 -26.22
C LYS A 380 -29.14 17.05 -24.93
N ILE A 381 -28.48 17.16 -23.78
CA ILE A 381 -29.10 17.23 -22.45
C ILE A 381 -28.87 18.63 -21.88
N ILE A 382 -29.94 19.34 -21.52
CA ILE A 382 -29.91 20.66 -20.89
C ILE A 382 -30.35 20.50 -19.42
N ILE A 383 -29.49 20.96 -18.51
CA ILE A 383 -29.64 20.81 -17.06
C ILE A 383 -29.86 22.19 -16.46
N HIS A 384 -31.07 22.44 -15.95
CA HIS A 384 -31.42 23.70 -15.30
C HIS A 384 -31.01 23.62 -13.83
N LEU A 385 -29.91 24.31 -13.48
CA LEU A 385 -29.24 24.11 -12.20
C LEU A 385 -29.98 24.80 -11.05
N LYS A 386 -30.16 24.01 -9.98
CA LYS A 386 -30.61 24.45 -8.66
C LYS A 386 -29.81 25.66 -8.19
N SER A 387 -30.44 26.52 -7.40
CA SER A 387 -29.78 27.66 -6.74
C SER A 387 -28.53 27.25 -5.95
N ASP A 388 -28.57 26.08 -5.30
CA ASP A 388 -27.46 25.50 -4.52
C ASP A 388 -26.36 24.83 -5.36
N SER A 389 -26.54 24.74 -6.68
CA SER A 389 -25.69 23.98 -7.61
C SER A 389 -25.19 24.84 -8.78
N ARG A 390 -25.32 26.17 -8.69
CA ARG A 390 -24.89 27.14 -9.72
C ARG A 390 -23.38 27.14 -10.00
N GLU A 391 -22.56 26.50 -9.17
CA GLU A 391 -21.12 26.32 -9.42
C GLU A 391 -20.85 25.61 -10.78
N PHE A 392 -21.74 24.71 -11.21
CA PHE A 392 -21.59 23.97 -12.47
C PHE A 392 -21.97 24.79 -13.72
N ALA A 393 -22.38 26.04 -13.56
CA ALA A 393 -22.47 27.02 -14.64
C ALA A 393 -21.17 27.82 -14.86
N SER A 394 -20.09 27.51 -14.11
CA SER A 394 -18.76 28.09 -14.29
C SER A 394 -17.87 27.23 -15.17
N GLU A 395 -17.32 27.79 -16.25
CA GLU A 395 -16.38 27.09 -17.14
C GLU A 395 -15.19 26.50 -16.38
N ALA A 396 -14.62 27.26 -15.43
CA ALA A 396 -13.48 26.80 -14.64
C ALA A 396 -13.84 25.53 -13.84
N ARG A 397 -14.98 25.56 -13.14
CA ARG A 397 -15.43 24.44 -12.31
C ARG A 397 -15.72 23.19 -13.14
N VAL A 398 -16.38 23.33 -14.29
CA VAL A 398 -16.63 22.22 -15.20
C VAL A 398 -15.33 21.67 -15.79
N ARG A 399 -14.37 22.54 -16.14
CA ARG A 399 -13.04 22.11 -16.62
C ARG A 399 -12.28 21.29 -15.58
N ASP A 400 -12.32 21.69 -14.32
CA ASP A 400 -11.66 20.96 -13.22
C ASP A 400 -12.25 19.55 -13.06
N VAL A 401 -13.58 19.42 -13.10
CA VAL A 401 -14.29 18.12 -12.98
C VAL A 401 -14.01 17.22 -14.19
N VAL A 402 -14.05 17.77 -15.41
CA VAL A 402 -13.69 17.03 -16.64
C VAL A 402 -12.24 16.55 -16.57
N THR A 403 -11.32 17.39 -16.09
CA THR A 403 -9.90 17.04 -15.95
C THR A 403 -9.68 15.97 -14.88
N LYS A 404 -10.46 16.01 -13.78
CA LYS A 404 -10.45 15.01 -12.70
C LYS A 404 -10.89 13.62 -13.20
N TYR A 405 -12.06 13.50 -13.84
CA TYR A 405 -12.64 12.18 -14.14
C TYR A 405 -12.54 11.69 -15.59
N SER A 406 -12.53 12.62 -16.56
CA SER A 406 -12.85 12.33 -17.97
C SER A 406 -11.77 12.74 -18.97
N ASN A 407 -10.60 13.19 -18.50
CA ASN A 407 -9.49 13.64 -19.35
C ASN A 407 -8.98 12.56 -20.34
N PHE A 408 -9.24 11.28 -20.07
CA PHE A 408 -8.78 10.13 -20.86
C PHE A 408 -9.91 9.45 -21.67
N VAL A 409 -11.08 10.08 -21.77
CA VAL A 409 -12.19 9.63 -22.64
C VAL A 409 -11.75 9.61 -24.11
N SER A 410 -12.16 8.57 -24.85
CA SER A 410 -11.61 8.23 -26.17
C SER A 410 -12.01 9.17 -27.32
N PHE A 411 -12.92 10.12 -27.10
CA PHE A 411 -13.47 11.04 -28.10
C PHE A 411 -13.11 12.49 -27.77
N PRO A 412 -12.88 13.39 -28.75
CA PRO A 412 -12.69 14.82 -28.51
C PRO A 412 -13.80 15.42 -27.62
N LEU A 413 -13.38 16.12 -26.57
CA LEU A 413 -14.26 16.76 -25.60
C LEU A 413 -13.98 18.26 -25.57
N TYR A 414 -14.98 19.05 -25.97
CA TYR A 414 -14.96 20.52 -25.98
C TYR A 414 -15.77 21.09 -24.82
N LEU A 415 -15.30 22.20 -24.26
CA LEU A 415 -16.05 23.05 -23.33
C LEU A 415 -16.07 24.48 -23.87
N ASN A 416 -17.26 25.05 -24.07
CA ASN A 416 -17.45 26.39 -24.65
C ASN A 416 -16.64 26.58 -25.96
N GLY A 417 -16.61 25.54 -26.81
CA GLY A 417 -15.87 25.50 -28.08
C GLY A 417 -14.36 25.22 -27.97
N ARG A 418 -13.82 24.99 -26.76
CA ARG A 418 -12.38 24.74 -26.53
C ARG A 418 -12.14 23.30 -26.12
N ARG A 419 -11.27 22.58 -26.85
CA ARG A 419 -10.93 21.18 -26.52
C ARG A 419 -10.18 21.09 -25.19
N ILE A 420 -10.61 20.21 -24.29
CA ILE A 420 -9.95 19.93 -22.99
C ILE A 420 -9.04 18.70 -23.08
N ASN A 421 -9.52 17.58 -23.61
CA ASN A 421 -8.78 16.31 -23.52
C ASN A 421 -7.63 16.24 -24.53
N THR A 422 -6.43 16.55 -24.04
CA THR A 422 -5.16 16.54 -24.79
C THR A 422 -4.25 15.37 -24.39
N LEU A 423 -4.43 14.78 -23.20
CA LEU A 423 -3.57 13.70 -22.70
C LEU A 423 -4.02 12.32 -23.18
N GLN A 424 -3.06 11.48 -23.56
CA GLN A 424 -3.29 10.08 -23.90
C GLN A 424 -3.26 9.20 -22.64
N ALA A 425 -4.02 8.10 -22.64
CA ALA A 425 -4.02 7.11 -21.56
C ALA A 425 -2.75 6.23 -21.63
N VAL A 426 -1.60 6.79 -21.25
CA VAL A 426 -0.26 6.21 -21.49
C VAL A 426 -0.13 4.77 -20.97
N TRP A 427 -0.80 4.43 -19.87
CA TRP A 427 -0.78 3.07 -19.29
C TRP A 427 -1.40 2.00 -20.20
N MET A 428 -2.29 2.39 -21.11
CA MET A 428 -2.94 1.51 -22.10
C MET A 428 -2.11 1.31 -23.38
N MET A 429 -1.11 2.16 -23.63
CA MET A 429 -0.21 2.08 -24.79
C MET A 429 0.80 0.92 -24.62
N ASP A 430 1.44 0.46 -25.70
CA ASP A 430 2.54 -0.50 -25.57
C ASP A 430 3.76 0.20 -24.93
N PRO A 431 4.45 -0.41 -23.95
CA PRO A 431 5.61 0.19 -23.31
C PRO A 431 6.79 0.52 -24.26
N LYS A 432 6.79 0.03 -25.50
CA LYS A 432 7.78 0.37 -26.53
C LYS A 432 7.43 1.66 -27.30
N ASP A 433 6.14 2.02 -27.33
CA ASP A 433 5.61 3.16 -28.09
C ASP A 433 5.57 4.45 -27.23
N VAL A 434 6.02 4.37 -25.98
CA VAL A 434 6.07 5.48 -25.02
C VAL A 434 7.52 5.91 -24.80
N GLY A 435 7.87 7.10 -25.29
CA GLY A 435 9.19 7.70 -25.07
C GLY A 435 9.36 8.28 -23.66
N GLU A 436 10.61 8.48 -23.23
CA GLU A 436 10.92 9.01 -21.90
C GLU A 436 10.23 10.36 -21.61
N TRP A 437 10.13 11.25 -22.61
CA TRP A 437 9.43 12.53 -22.46
C TRP A 437 7.92 12.37 -22.19
N GLN A 438 7.25 11.40 -22.83
CA GLN A 438 5.84 11.10 -22.53
C GLN A 438 5.69 10.56 -21.10
N HIS A 439 6.68 9.79 -20.62
CA HIS A 439 6.74 9.38 -19.22
C HIS A 439 6.99 10.56 -18.26
N GLU A 440 7.86 11.52 -18.59
CA GLU A 440 8.06 12.72 -17.77
C GLU A 440 6.79 13.57 -17.65
N GLU A 441 6.13 13.89 -18.77
CA GLU A 441 4.91 14.71 -18.75
C GLU A 441 3.74 13.99 -18.05
N PHE A 442 3.58 12.68 -18.29
CA PHE A 442 2.56 11.90 -17.60
C PHE A 442 2.88 11.76 -16.10
N TYR A 443 4.16 11.65 -15.72
CA TYR A 443 4.58 11.71 -14.31
C TYR A 443 4.22 13.04 -13.66
N ARG A 444 4.57 14.18 -14.29
CA ARG A 444 4.24 15.53 -13.78
C ARG A 444 2.75 15.69 -13.56
N TYR A 445 1.92 15.21 -14.50
CA TYR A 445 0.47 15.18 -14.37
C TYR A 445 -0.02 14.34 -13.18
N VAL A 446 0.30 13.03 -13.11
CA VAL A 446 -0.25 12.14 -12.06
C VAL A 446 0.32 12.40 -10.67
N ALA A 447 1.56 12.89 -10.58
CA ALA A 447 2.22 13.19 -9.31
C ALA A 447 1.97 14.63 -8.82
N GLN A 448 1.39 15.50 -9.66
CA GLN A 448 1.33 16.95 -9.45
C GLN A 448 2.73 17.55 -9.15
N ALA A 449 3.73 17.07 -9.89
CA ALA A 449 5.15 17.28 -9.63
C ALA A 449 5.83 18.12 -10.73
N HIS A 450 7.01 18.65 -10.42
CA HIS A 450 7.81 19.49 -11.33
C HIS A 450 9.17 18.87 -11.70
N ASP A 451 9.58 17.78 -11.03
CA ASP A 451 10.78 17.02 -11.37
C ASP A 451 10.48 15.99 -12.47
N LYS A 452 11.12 14.83 -12.42
CA LYS A 452 10.99 13.72 -13.38
C LYS A 452 11.16 12.39 -12.66
N PRO A 453 10.71 11.26 -13.21
CA PRO A 453 10.88 9.97 -12.54
C PRO A 453 12.33 9.46 -12.66
N ARG A 454 12.99 9.14 -11.55
CA ARG A 454 14.29 8.42 -11.59
C ARG A 454 14.13 6.97 -12.07
N TYR A 455 12.97 6.37 -11.85
CA TYR A 455 12.61 5.03 -12.29
C TYR A 455 11.16 5.00 -12.79
N THR A 456 10.95 4.26 -13.88
CA THR A 456 9.65 4.00 -14.48
C THR A 456 9.44 2.49 -14.61
N LEU A 457 8.27 2.01 -14.19
CA LEU A 457 7.77 0.66 -14.44
C LEU A 457 6.40 0.78 -15.12
N HIS A 458 6.37 0.62 -16.44
CA HIS A 458 5.13 0.32 -17.16
C HIS A 458 4.90 -1.19 -17.08
N TYR A 459 3.78 -1.59 -16.48
CA TYR A 459 3.43 -3.00 -16.26
C TYR A 459 2.03 -3.31 -16.79
N ARG A 460 1.97 -4.36 -17.61
CA ARG A 460 0.76 -4.91 -18.22
C ARG A 460 0.75 -6.41 -17.99
N THR A 461 -0.39 -6.97 -17.62
CA THR A 461 -0.67 -8.41 -17.66
C THR A 461 -2.17 -8.65 -17.81
N ASP A 462 -2.55 -9.82 -18.31
CA ASP A 462 -3.95 -10.27 -18.43
C ASP A 462 -4.24 -11.49 -17.54
N ALA A 463 -3.23 -11.98 -16.82
CA ALA A 463 -3.35 -13.05 -15.83
C ALA A 463 -2.40 -12.80 -14.63
N PRO A 464 -2.78 -13.22 -13.41
CA PRO A 464 -4.04 -13.83 -13.00
C PRO A 464 -5.13 -12.78 -12.67
N LEU A 465 -4.92 -11.53 -13.10
CA LEU A 465 -5.86 -10.42 -13.20
C LEU A 465 -5.47 -9.57 -14.42
N ASN A 466 -6.41 -8.88 -15.06
CA ASN A 466 -6.14 -7.81 -16.00
C ASN A 466 -5.60 -6.57 -15.27
N ILE A 467 -4.38 -6.16 -15.61
CA ILE A 467 -3.70 -4.99 -15.04
C ILE A 467 -3.07 -4.18 -16.18
N ARG A 468 -3.27 -2.87 -16.15
CA ARG A 468 -2.58 -1.87 -16.97
C ARG A 468 -2.12 -0.75 -16.04
N SER A 469 -0.82 -0.56 -15.88
CA SER A 469 -0.29 0.29 -14.81
C SER A 469 1.04 0.96 -15.18
N ILE A 470 1.27 2.16 -14.63
CA ILE A 470 2.58 2.82 -14.67
C ILE A 470 2.91 3.29 -13.26
N PHE A 471 4.09 2.92 -12.79
CA PHE A 471 4.65 3.29 -11.49
C PHE A 471 5.93 4.10 -11.68
N TYR A 472 6.07 5.16 -10.88
CA TYR A 472 7.17 6.11 -10.91
C TYR A 472 7.79 6.30 -9.53
N VAL A 473 9.11 6.38 -9.47
CA VAL A 473 9.84 6.91 -8.31
C VAL A 473 10.35 8.31 -8.66
N PRO A 474 10.02 9.37 -7.87
CA PRO A 474 10.53 10.73 -8.09
C PRO A 474 12.06 10.82 -8.14
N GLU A 475 12.60 11.80 -8.85
CA GLU A 475 14.02 12.16 -8.77
C GLU A 475 14.32 12.93 -7.49
N MET A 476 13.39 13.77 -7.00
CA MET A 476 13.51 14.41 -5.70
C MET A 476 13.56 13.39 -4.54
N LYS A 477 14.33 13.72 -3.49
CA LYS A 477 14.31 12.98 -2.21
C LYS A 477 12.95 13.16 -1.51
N PRO A 478 12.43 12.15 -0.78
CA PRO A 478 11.18 12.27 -0.06
C PRO A 478 11.29 13.30 1.08
N SER A 479 10.29 14.18 1.18
CA SER A 479 10.15 15.14 2.28
C SER A 479 9.81 14.41 3.59
N MET A 480 10.66 14.51 4.61
CA MET A 480 10.44 13.86 5.91
C MET A 480 9.16 14.35 6.61
N PHE A 481 8.73 15.59 6.34
CA PHE A 481 7.44 16.11 6.80
C PHE A 481 6.28 15.32 6.19
N ASP A 482 6.31 15.07 4.88
CA ASP A 482 5.27 14.31 4.18
C ASP A 482 5.30 12.81 4.52
N VAL A 483 6.48 12.25 4.82
CA VAL A 483 6.64 10.92 5.42
C VAL A 483 5.94 10.84 6.78
N SER A 484 6.17 11.82 7.66
CA SER A 484 5.59 11.85 9.02
C SER A 484 4.08 12.10 9.05
N ARG A 485 3.52 12.73 8.00
CA ARG A 485 2.07 12.98 7.87
C ARG A 485 1.27 11.77 7.40
N GLU A 486 1.96 10.66 7.09
CA GLU A 486 1.36 9.46 6.49
C GLU A 486 0.44 9.76 5.30
N LEU A 487 0.88 10.67 4.42
CA LEU A 487 0.12 10.96 3.20
C LEU A 487 -0.12 9.66 2.44
N GLY A 488 -1.40 9.33 2.26
CA GLY A 488 -1.85 8.06 1.69
C GLY A 488 -1.39 7.84 0.25
N SER A 489 -1.71 6.66 -0.29
CA SER A 489 -1.33 6.24 -1.63
C SER A 489 -1.52 7.33 -2.68
N SER A 490 -0.49 7.49 -3.49
CA SER A 490 -0.42 8.44 -4.61
C SER A 490 -0.53 7.72 -5.96
N ILE A 491 -1.23 6.58 -5.94
CA ILE A 491 -1.71 5.86 -7.11
C ILE A 491 -3.15 6.29 -7.36
N ALA A 492 -3.41 6.83 -8.54
CA ALA A 492 -4.77 7.00 -9.04
C ALA A 492 -5.28 5.65 -9.59
N LEU A 493 -6.51 5.29 -9.22
CA LEU A 493 -7.17 4.08 -9.71
C LEU A 493 -8.22 4.44 -10.77
N TYR A 494 -8.10 3.78 -11.91
CA TYR A 494 -9.02 3.85 -13.04
C TYR A 494 -9.69 2.50 -13.28
N SER A 495 -10.80 2.53 -13.99
CA SER A 495 -11.30 1.35 -14.70
C SER A 495 -11.83 1.83 -16.05
N ARG A 496 -11.41 1.18 -17.15
CA ARG A 496 -11.81 1.54 -18.53
C ARG A 496 -11.52 3.03 -18.86
N LYS A 497 -10.36 3.54 -18.42
CA LYS A 497 -9.94 4.95 -18.51
C LYS A 497 -10.78 5.98 -17.74
N VAL A 498 -11.79 5.58 -16.96
CA VAL A 498 -12.54 6.49 -16.08
C VAL A 498 -11.94 6.45 -14.67
N LEU A 499 -11.72 7.62 -14.05
CA LEU A 499 -11.20 7.70 -12.69
C LEU A 499 -12.22 7.16 -11.68
N ILE A 500 -11.78 6.22 -10.84
CA ILE A 500 -12.55 5.69 -9.71
C ILE A 500 -12.11 6.38 -8.41
N GLN A 501 -10.79 6.49 -8.17
CA GLN A 501 -10.23 7.15 -6.98
C GLN A 501 -8.92 7.87 -7.29
N THR A 502 -8.77 9.11 -6.82
CA THR A 502 -7.53 9.91 -6.98
C THR A 502 -6.35 9.37 -6.16
N LYS A 503 -6.63 8.71 -5.03
CA LYS A 503 -5.65 8.25 -4.04
C LYS A 503 -6.07 6.91 -3.43
N ALA A 504 -5.91 5.83 -4.20
CA ALA A 504 -6.38 4.52 -3.81
C ALA A 504 -5.41 3.87 -2.80
N THR A 505 -5.70 4.01 -1.51
CA THR A 505 -4.85 3.57 -0.38
C THR A 505 -4.51 2.10 -0.42
N ASP A 506 -5.44 1.27 -0.87
CA ASP A 506 -5.41 -0.17 -0.58
C ASP A 506 -4.79 -0.99 -1.72
N ILE A 507 -4.42 -0.33 -2.82
CA ILE A 507 -3.84 -0.92 -4.04
C ILE A 507 -2.34 -1.24 -3.87
N LEU A 508 -1.64 -0.51 -3.00
CA LEU A 508 -0.25 -0.77 -2.62
C LEU A 508 -0.13 -0.87 -1.09
N PRO A 509 0.81 -1.66 -0.54
CA PRO A 509 1.09 -1.64 0.89
C PRO A 509 1.63 -0.26 1.31
N LYS A 510 1.38 0.14 2.57
CA LYS A 510 1.76 1.45 3.12
C LYS A 510 3.24 1.81 2.91
N TRP A 511 4.14 0.82 2.91
CA TRP A 511 5.57 1.03 2.67
C TRP A 511 5.90 1.47 1.23
N LEU A 512 5.05 1.17 0.24
CA LEU A 512 5.23 1.61 -1.16
C LEU A 512 4.58 2.98 -1.46
N ARG A 513 4.09 3.73 -0.45
CA ARG A 513 3.43 5.05 -0.63
C ARG A 513 4.28 6.16 -1.27
N PHE A 514 5.58 5.94 -1.42
CA PHE A 514 6.48 6.85 -2.15
C PHE A 514 6.30 6.79 -3.67
N ILE A 515 5.67 5.73 -4.19
CA ILE A 515 5.47 5.53 -5.62
C ILE A 515 4.29 6.36 -6.12
N ARG A 516 4.52 7.14 -7.17
CA ARG A 516 3.50 7.89 -7.91
C ARG A 516 3.05 7.08 -9.11
N GLY A 517 1.81 7.23 -9.58
CA GLY A 517 1.40 6.55 -10.81
C GLY A 517 -0.08 6.25 -10.94
N VAL A 518 -0.37 5.24 -11.76
CA VAL A 518 -1.72 4.85 -12.16
C VAL A 518 -1.86 3.33 -12.21
N VAL A 519 -3.02 2.84 -11.81
CA VAL A 519 -3.47 1.46 -12.03
C VAL A 519 -4.86 1.50 -12.68
N ASP A 520 -5.05 0.71 -13.73
CA ASP A 520 -6.31 0.45 -14.39
C ASP A 520 -6.48 -1.09 -14.48
N SER A 521 -7.70 -1.55 -14.24
CA SER A 521 -8.06 -2.97 -14.22
C SER A 521 -9.54 -3.12 -14.53
N GLU A 522 -9.85 -3.99 -15.49
CA GLU A 522 -11.24 -4.32 -15.85
C GLU A 522 -11.86 -5.36 -14.89
N ASP A 523 -11.06 -6.03 -14.07
CA ASP A 523 -11.51 -7.08 -13.14
C ASP A 523 -12.01 -6.54 -11.79
N ILE A 524 -11.83 -5.24 -11.50
CA ILE A 524 -12.24 -4.64 -10.23
C ILE A 524 -13.76 -4.39 -10.25
N PRO A 525 -14.56 -5.03 -9.38
CA PRO A 525 -15.99 -4.76 -9.29
C PRO A 525 -16.22 -3.36 -8.72
N LEU A 526 -16.84 -2.50 -9.52
CA LEU A 526 -17.22 -1.15 -9.11
C LEU A 526 -18.52 -1.19 -8.30
N ASN A 527 -18.61 -0.40 -7.23
CA ASN A 527 -19.87 -0.14 -6.56
C ASN A 527 -20.82 0.71 -7.45
N LEU A 528 -22.10 0.81 -7.07
CA LEU A 528 -23.11 1.52 -7.87
C LEU A 528 -22.80 3.02 -8.08
N SER A 529 -22.08 3.65 -7.15
CA SER A 529 -21.62 5.05 -7.28
C SER A 529 -20.30 5.21 -8.05
N ARG A 530 -19.53 4.13 -8.23
CA ARG A 530 -18.19 4.08 -8.85
C ARG A 530 -17.19 5.03 -8.18
N GLU A 531 -17.21 5.05 -6.85
CA GLU A 531 -16.33 5.87 -5.99
C GLU A 531 -15.62 5.02 -4.93
N LEU A 532 -16.25 3.93 -4.48
CA LEU A 532 -15.74 3.06 -3.43
C LEU A 532 -15.34 1.71 -4.02
N LEU A 533 -14.10 1.31 -3.74
CA LEU A 533 -13.67 -0.08 -3.83
C LEU A 533 -14.53 -0.92 -2.89
N GLN A 534 -15.11 -2.01 -3.38
CA GLN A 534 -15.64 -3.04 -2.50
C GLN A 534 -14.46 -3.81 -1.89
N GLU A 535 -14.37 -3.84 -0.56
CA GLU A 535 -13.38 -4.65 0.15
C GLU A 535 -13.53 -6.11 -0.27
N SER A 536 -12.55 -6.60 -1.02
CA SER A 536 -12.65 -7.85 -1.75
C SER A 536 -11.29 -8.52 -1.85
N ALA A 537 -11.31 -9.86 -1.94
CA ALA A 537 -10.11 -10.67 -2.15
C ALA A 537 -9.34 -10.26 -3.42
N LEU A 538 -10.02 -9.68 -4.42
CA LEU A 538 -9.42 -9.17 -5.65
C LEU A 538 -8.49 -7.98 -5.39
N ILE A 539 -8.88 -7.01 -4.54
CA ILE A 539 -8.01 -5.88 -4.17
C ILE A 539 -6.79 -6.35 -3.37
N ARG A 540 -6.96 -7.34 -2.48
CA ARG A 540 -5.84 -7.93 -1.74
C ARG A 540 -4.86 -8.64 -2.69
N LYS A 541 -5.37 -9.49 -3.58
CA LYS A 541 -4.61 -10.19 -4.64
C LYS A 541 -3.90 -9.22 -5.59
N LEU A 542 -4.55 -8.12 -5.97
CA LEU A 542 -3.96 -7.06 -6.79
C LEU A 542 -2.77 -6.41 -6.05
N ARG A 543 -2.94 -6.05 -4.77
CA ARG A 543 -1.86 -5.49 -3.94
C ARG A 543 -0.69 -6.46 -3.79
N GLU A 544 -0.95 -7.74 -3.54
CA GLU A 544 0.05 -8.81 -3.46
C GLU A 544 0.88 -8.90 -4.76
N LEU A 545 0.21 -8.97 -5.92
CA LEU A 545 0.84 -9.04 -7.24
C LEU A 545 1.66 -7.79 -7.57
N LEU A 546 1.13 -6.59 -7.28
CA LEU A 546 1.82 -5.33 -7.53
C LEU A 546 3.05 -5.19 -6.63
N GLN A 547 2.96 -5.58 -5.35
CA GLN A 547 4.09 -5.60 -4.42
C GLN A 547 5.20 -6.54 -4.91
N GLN A 548 4.87 -7.79 -5.25
CA GLN A 548 5.85 -8.74 -5.80
C GLN A 548 6.50 -8.22 -7.10
N ARG A 549 5.69 -7.63 -7.99
CA ARG A 549 6.18 -7.07 -9.25
C ARG A 549 7.13 -5.88 -9.03
N LEU A 550 6.85 -5.03 -8.05
CA LEU A 550 7.68 -3.88 -7.68
C LEU A 550 8.98 -4.29 -6.97
N ILE A 551 8.92 -5.26 -6.04
CA ILE A 551 10.12 -5.85 -5.43
C ILE A 551 11.03 -6.44 -6.51
N LYS A 552 10.47 -7.25 -7.44
CA LYS A 552 11.21 -7.80 -8.57
C LYS A 552 11.84 -6.70 -9.43
N PHE A 553 11.09 -5.65 -9.76
CA PHE A 553 11.60 -4.52 -10.53
C PHE A 553 12.79 -3.85 -9.82
N PHE A 554 12.72 -3.58 -8.52
CA PHE A 554 13.83 -2.97 -7.78
C PHE A 554 15.05 -3.88 -7.67
N ILE A 555 14.87 -5.20 -7.52
CA ILE A 555 15.96 -6.19 -7.63
C ILE A 555 16.62 -6.10 -9.01
N ASP A 556 15.82 -6.09 -10.08
CA ASP A 556 16.31 -6.02 -11.47
C ASP A 556 17.02 -4.67 -11.75
N GLN A 557 16.56 -3.54 -11.19
CA GLN A 557 17.29 -2.26 -11.26
C GLN A 557 18.63 -2.31 -10.54
N SER A 558 18.69 -2.94 -9.35
CA SER A 558 19.95 -3.06 -8.59
C SER A 558 21.04 -3.85 -9.31
N LYS A 559 20.65 -4.77 -10.22
CA LYS A 559 21.55 -5.53 -11.09
C LYS A 559 21.94 -4.78 -12.36
N LYS A 560 21.08 -3.89 -12.86
CA LYS A 560 21.34 -3.06 -14.07
C LYS A 560 22.25 -1.88 -13.77
N ASP A 561 22.02 -1.18 -12.67
CA ASP A 561 22.84 -0.04 -12.23
C ASP A 561 22.87 0.02 -10.70
N ALA A 562 23.88 -0.62 -10.12
CA ALA A 562 24.12 -0.63 -8.69
C ALA A 562 24.39 0.78 -8.11
N LYS A 563 24.95 1.71 -8.90
CA LYS A 563 25.26 3.08 -8.43
C LYS A 563 24.01 3.95 -8.35
N LYS A 564 23.13 3.86 -9.35
CA LYS A 564 21.79 4.48 -9.31
C LYS A 564 20.90 3.84 -8.26
N TYR A 565 21.00 2.52 -8.06
CA TYR A 565 20.30 1.83 -6.98
C TYR A 565 20.78 2.24 -5.60
N ALA A 566 22.09 2.42 -5.38
CA ALA A 566 22.62 2.91 -4.10
C ALA A 566 22.00 4.26 -3.70
N LYS A 567 21.94 5.23 -4.62
CA LYS A 567 21.26 6.53 -4.39
C LYS A 567 19.75 6.39 -4.14
N PHE A 568 19.09 5.41 -4.75
CA PHE A 568 17.69 5.10 -4.45
C PHE A 568 17.53 4.46 -3.05
N PHE A 569 18.46 3.62 -2.62
CA PHE A 569 18.45 3.03 -1.28
C PHE A 569 18.77 4.04 -0.18
N GLU A 570 19.68 4.99 -0.44
CA GLU A 570 19.93 6.18 0.40
C GLU A 570 18.63 6.98 0.60
N ASP A 571 17.91 7.27 -0.48
CA ASP A 571 16.74 8.15 -0.44
C ASP A 571 15.44 7.48 0.06
N TYR A 572 15.26 6.18 -0.21
CA TYR A 572 14.01 5.47 0.02
C TYR A 572 14.16 4.21 0.91
N GLY A 573 15.36 3.89 1.40
CA GLY A 573 15.60 2.73 2.26
C GLY A 573 14.78 2.72 3.56
N LEU A 574 14.41 3.91 4.08
CA LEU A 574 13.52 4.05 5.24
C LEU A 574 12.17 3.33 5.04
N PHE A 575 11.65 3.31 3.81
CA PHE A 575 10.38 2.65 3.49
C PHE A 575 10.51 1.13 3.50
N MET A 576 11.64 0.58 3.05
CA MET A 576 11.90 -0.86 3.09
C MET A 576 12.02 -1.34 4.54
N ARG A 577 12.68 -0.55 5.39
CA ARG A 577 12.77 -0.77 6.84
C ARG A 577 11.40 -0.74 7.51
N GLU A 578 10.59 0.28 7.22
CA GLU A 578 9.19 0.37 7.68
C GLU A 578 8.40 -0.89 7.30
N GLY A 579 8.46 -1.31 6.03
CA GLY A 579 7.77 -2.50 5.55
C GLY A 579 8.13 -3.78 6.30
N ILE A 580 9.42 -4.00 6.58
CA ILE A 580 9.91 -5.18 7.34
C ILE A 580 9.49 -5.12 8.81
N VAL A 581 9.50 -3.94 9.43
CA VAL A 581 9.09 -3.75 10.83
C VAL A 581 7.58 -3.93 10.98
N THR A 582 6.76 -3.35 10.10
CA THR A 582 5.29 -3.36 10.23
C THR A 582 4.60 -4.61 9.70
N THR A 583 5.23 -5.36 8.79
CA THR A 583 4.64 -6.59 8.24
C THR A 583 4.81 -7.76 9.20
N ALA A 584 3.76 -8.56 9.40
CA ALA A 584 3.81 -9.77 10.23
C ALA A 584 4.34 -11.01 9.49
N GLU A 585 4.03 -11.13 8.20
CA GLU A 585 4.34 -12.30 7.36
C GLU A 585 5.84 -12.41 7.05
N GLN A 586 6.48 -13.51 7.47
CA GLN A 586 7.93 -13.71 7.35
C GLN A 586 8.42 -13.72 5.90
N GLU A 587 7.72 -14.41 5.00
CA GLU A 587 8.09 -14.46 3.58
C GLU A 587 8.09 -13.07 2.94
N VAL A 588 7.15 -12.21 3.34
CA VAL A 588 7.05 -10.82 2.87
C VAL A 588 8.14 -9.94 3.46
N LYS A 589 8.51 -10.13 4.75
CA LYS A 589 9.70 -9.48 5.34
C LYS A 589 10.96 -9.83 4.54
N GLU A 590 11.16 -11.10 4.24
CA GLU A 590 12.36 -11.57 3.51
C GLU A 590 12.40 -11.05 2.06
N ASP A 591 11.27 -11.03 1.35
CA ASP A 591 11.21 -10.47 0.00
C ASP A 591 11.50 -8.96 -0.04
N ILE A 592 11.07 -8.19 0.96
CA ILE A 592 11.48 -6.79 1.12
C ILE A 592 12.97 -6.71 1.52
N ALA A 593 13.47 -7.63 2.35
CA ALA A 593 14.87 -7.66 2.79
C ALA A 593 15.87 -7.88 1.64
N ARG A 594 15.45 -8.51 0.52
CA ARG A 594 16.25 -8.58 -0.73
C ARG A 594 16.60 -7.21 -1.31
N LEU A 595 15.88 -6.14 -0.94
CA LEU A 595 16.12 -4.76 -1.38
C LEU A 595 17.17 -4.02 -0.54
N LEU A 596 17.45 -4.48 0.68
CA LEU A 596 18.40 -3.84 1.60
C LEU A 596 19.85 -3.99 1.12
N ARG A 597 20.67 -2.96 1.34
CA ARG A 597 22.09 -2.97 1.00
C ARG A 597 22.93 -2.61 2.22
N TYR A 598 24.04 -3.31 2.38
CA TYR A 598 24.98 -3.19 3.49
C TYR A 598 26.40 -3.25 2.95
N GLU A 599 27.41 -2.89 3.75
CA GLU A 599 28.77 -3.32 3.48
C GLU A 599 29.04 -4.69 4.15
N SER A 600 30.24 -5.23 3.95
CA SER A 600 30.68 -6.50 4.54
C SER A 600 32.16 -6.46 4.88
N SER A 601 32.53 -7.15 5.96
CA SER A 601 33.92 -7.40 6.35
C SER A 601 34.73 -8.15 5.29
N ALA A 602 34.08 -8.97 4.45
CA ALA A 602 34.71 -9.72 3.37
C ALA A 602 34.88 -8.91 2.07
N LEU A 603 34.48 -7.63 2.07
CA LEU A 603 34.51 -6.75 0.90
C LEU A 603 35.25 -5.43 1.19
N PRO A 604 35.82 -4.77 0.16
CA PRO A 604 36.40 -3.43 0.28
C PRO A 604 35.43 -2.39 0.84
N ALA A 605 35.98 -1.38 1.52
CA ALA A 605 35.22 -0.22 1.99
C ALA A 605 34.45 0.48 0.84
N GLY A 606 33.19 0.83 1.08
CA GLY A 606 32.28 1.40 0.09
C GLY A 606 31.64 0.39 -0.87
N GLN A 607 32.01 -0.89 -0.83
CA GLN A 607 31.40 -1.91 -1.69
C GLN A 607 30.14 -2.50 -1.04
N LEU A 608 28.98 -2.09 -1.54
CA LEU A 608 27.69 -2.61 -1.11
C LEU A 608 27.45 -4.07 -1.57
N THR A 609 26.77 -4.82 -0.71
CA THR A 609 26.32 -6.21 -0.88
C THR A 609 24.86 -6.34 -0.40
N SER A 610 24.22 -7.49 -0.64
CA SER A 610 22.89 -7.82 -0.12
C SER A 610 22.86 -9.12 0.70
N LEU A 611 21.75 -9.37 1.41
CA LEU A 611 21.51 -10.62 2.15
C LEU A 611 21.60 -11.89 1.27
N PRO A 612 21.03 -11.94 0.04
CA PRO A 612 21.31 -12.99 -0.93
C PRO A 612 22.81 -13.19 -1.24
N ASP A 613 23.57 -12.11 -1.38
CA ASP A 613 24.99 -12.21 -1.76
C ASP A 613 25.84 -12.74 -0.60
N TYR A 614 25.57 -12.30 0.64
CA TYR A 614 26.15 -12.90 1.86
C TYR A 614 25.81 -14.39 1.92
N ALA A 615 24.52 -14.74 1.75
CA ALA A 615 24.07 -16.13 1.78
C ALA A 615 24.74 -17.01 0.72
N SER A 616 25.17 -16.43 -0.42
CA SER A 616 25.93 -17.14 -1.46
C SER A 616 27.41 -17.38 -1.13
N ARG A 617 27.99 -16.63 -0.19
CA ARG A 617 29.38 -16.78 0.30
C ARG A 617 29.50 -17.63 1.56
N MET A 618 28.39 -17.99 2.19
CA MET A 618 28.36 -18.79 3.42
C MET A 618 28.98 -20.18 3.22
N GLN A 619 29.95 -20.52 4.10
CA GLN A 619 30.57 -21.83 4.16
C GLN A 619 29.54 -22.94 4.43
N ALA A 620 29.75 -24.13 3.86
CA ALA A 620 28.85 -25.26 4.05
C ALA A 620 28.70 -25.63 5.54
N GLY A 621 27.46 -25.82 6.00
CA GLY A 621 27.13 -26.10 7.40
C GLY A 621 26.87 -24.85 8.26
N THR A 622 27.28 -23.65 7.84
CA THR A 622 26.95 -22.41 8.57
C THR A 622 25.46 -22.06 8.45
N ARG A 623 24.87 -21.52 9.52
CA ARG A 623 23.42 -21.25 9.65
C ARG A 623 23.08 -19.85 10.18
N THR A 624 24.09 -18.99 10.28
CA THR A 624 23.99 -17.65 10.89
C THR A 624 24.47 -16.59 9.92
N ILE A 625 23.71 -15.50 9.81
CA ILE A 625 24.13 -14.25 9.19
C ILE A 625 24.51 -13.30 10.32
N TYR A 626 25.81 -12.97 10.41
CA TYR A 626 26.31 -12.04 11.42
C TYR A 626 26.23 -10.60 10.92
N TYR A 627 25.86 -9.69 11.81
CA TYR A 627 25.82 -8.25 11.51
C TYR A 627 26.34 -7.41 12.67
N LEU A 628 26.90 -6.25 12.35
CA LEU A 628 27.33 -5.24 13.30
C LEU A 628 26.79 -3.87 12.86
N CYS A 629 26.11 -3.19 13.77
CA CYS A 629 25.59 -1.84 13.55
C CYS A 629 26.57 -0.81 14.13
N ALA A 630 27.08 0.10 13.31
CA ALA A 630 28.01 1.15 13.71
C ALA A 630 27.83 2.41 12.85
N PRO A 631 28.14 3.63 13.30
CA PRO A 631 27.87 4.85 12.51
C PRO A 631 28.69 5.02 11.22
N SER A 632 29.70 4.18 10.96
CA SER A 632 30.49 4.21 9.72
C SER A 632 31.30 2.93 9.52
N ARG A 633 31.82 2.71 8.29
CA ARG A 633 32.76 1.64 7.94
C ARG A 633 33.97 1.58 8.86
N HIS A 634 34.61 2.73 9.10
CA HIS A 634 35.80 2.81 9.97
C HIS A 634 35.49 2.33 11.39
N LEU A 635 34.37 2.77 11.99
CA LEU A 635 33.95 2.36 13.32
C LEU A 635 33.54 0.87 13.39
N ALA A 636 33.07 0.28 12.29
CA ALA A 636 32.80 -1.15 12.23
C ALA A 636 34.09 -1.99 12.19
N GLU A 637 35.07 -1.60 11.36
CA GLU A 637 36.36 -2.31 11.20
C GLU A 637 37.26 -2.27 12.44
N HIS A 638 37.10 -1.20 13.24
CA HIS A 638 37.84 -0.93 14.48
C HIS A 638 36.93 -1.08 15.72
N SER A 639 35.81 -1.78 15.62
CA SER A 639 34.95 -2.08 16.77
C SER A 639 35.56 -3.17 17.65
N PRO A 640 35.51 -3.05 19.00
CA PRO A 640 35.93 -4.13 19.90
C PRO A 640 35.15 -5.43 19.65
N TYR A 641 33.87 -5.30 19.28
CA TYR A 641 33.03 -6.44 18.92
C TYR A 641 33.51 -7.13 17.63
N TYR A 642 34.04 -6.38 16.67
CA TYR A 642 34.57 -6.97 15.43
C TYR A 642 35.97 -7.59 15.61
N GLU A 643 36.80 -7.12 16.55
CA GLU A 643 38.05 -7.82 16.94
C GLU A 643 37.76 -9.28 17.31
N ALA A 644 36.74 -9.52 18.15
CA ALA A 644 36.30 -10.86 18.54
C ALA A 644 35.90 -11.75 17.36
N MET A 645 35.35 -11.17 16.27
CA MET A 645 34.91 -11.93 15.09
C MET A 645 36.02 -12.19 14.08
N LYS A 646 37.09 -11.39 14.06
CA LYS A 646 38.28 -11.67 13.24
C LYS A 646 38.89 -13.03 13.61
N GLN A 647 38.89 -13.37 14.91
CA GLN A 647 39.32 -14.69 15.41
C GLN A 647 38.48 -15.86 14.87
N LYS A 648 37.18 -15.65 14.57
CA LYS A 648 36.27 -16.70 14.04
C LYS A 648 36.30 -16.88 12.52
N ASN A 649 36.98 -16.01 11.77
CA ASN A 649 37.02 -16.02 10.30
C ASN A 649 35.62 -16.07 9.63
N MET A 650 34.63 -15.38 10.20
CA MET A 650 33.28 -15.28 9.66
C MET A 650 33.04 -13.94 8.94
N GLU A 651 32.25 -13.98 7.86
CA GLU A 651 31.73 -12.74 7.26
C GLU A 651 30.79 -12.04 8.24
N VAL A 652 30.84 -10.70 8.27
CA VAL A 652 29.98 -9.84 9.09
C VAL A 652 29.45 -8.73 8.20
N LEU A 653 28.12 -8.55 8.16
CA LEU A 653 27.49 -7.40 7.51
C LEU A 653 27.72 -6.14 8.35
N PHE A 654 28.08 -5.05 7.69
CA PHE A 654 28.23 -3.74 8.31
C PHE A 654 27.04 -2.85 7.95
N CYS A 655 26.30 -2.45 8.99
CA CYS A 655 25.05 -1.71 8.91
C CYS A 655 25.23 -0.31 9.51
N TYR A 656 24.83 0.74 8.77
CA TYR A 656 25.16 2.13 9.10
C TYR A 656 23.94 3.00 9.39
N GLU A 657 22.75 2.61 8.92
CA GLU A 657 21.56 3.42 9.08
C GLU A 657 20.92 3.20 10.44
N GLN A 658 20.42 4.28 11.05
CA GLN A 658 19.96 4.31 12.45
C GLN A 658 18.92 3.22 12.79
N PHE A 659 18.16 2.76 11.82
CA PHE A 659 17.10 1.76 11.97
C PHE A 659 17.43 0.38 11.38
N ASP A 660 18.65 0.14 10.88
CA ASP A 660 19.06 -1.19 10.39
C ASP A 660 18.96 -2.24 11.50
N GLU A 661 19.47 -1.94 12.69
CA GLU A 661 19.41 -2.81 13.88
C GLU A 661 17.97 -3.24 14.21
N LEU A 662 17.05 -2.27 14.26
CA LEU A 662 15.62 -2.52 14.50
C LEU A 662 15.00 -3.36 13.38
N THR A 663 15.42 -3.13 12.14
CA THR A 663 14.94 -3.85 10.95
C THR A 663 15.39 -5.31 10.99
N LEU A 664 16.66 -5.57 11.32
CA LEU A 664 17.22 -6.93 11.41
C LEU A 664 16.64 -7.70 12.61
N LEU A 665 16.39 -7.04 13.74
CA LEU A 665 15.65 -7.61 14.86
C LEU A 665 14.20 -7.98 14.48
N HIS A 666 13.52 -7.18 13.66
CA HIS A 666 12.17 -7.50 13.16
C HIS A 666 12.15 -8.52 12.01
N LEU A 667 13.27 -8.71 11.32
CA LEU A 667 13.45 -9.70 10.25
C LEU A 667 13.77 -11.10 10.82
N ARG A 668 14.57 -11.18 11.89
CA ARG A 668 14.94 -12.37 12.69
C ARG A 668 15.72 -13.48 11.96
N GLU A 669 15.34 -13.79 10.74
CA GLU A 669 16.00 -14.74 9.85
C GLU A 669 15.84 -14.34 8.38
N PHE A 670 16.70 -14.89 7.54
CA PHE A 670 16.63 -14.74 6.09
C PHE A 670 17.09 -16.04 5.43
N ASP A 671 16.30 -16.59 4.51
CA ASP A 671 16.55 -17.88 3.85
C ASP A 671 16.94 -18.99 4.86
N LYS A 672 16.12 -19.09 5.92
CA LYS A 672 16.25 -20.03 7.06
C LYS A 672 17.54 -19.92 7.86
N LYS A 673 18.30 -18.82 7.71
CA LYS A 673 19.52 -18.51 8.47
C LYS A 673 19.19 -17.46 9.53
N LYS A 674 19.61 -17.66 10.78
CA LYS A 674 19.33 -16.68 11.86
C LYS A 674 20.17 -15.43 11.68
N LEU A 675 19.57 -14.26 11.92
CA LEU A 675 20.28 -12.99 12.00
C LEU A 675 20.71 -12.77 13.46
N ILE A 676 22.02 -12.75 13.70
CA ILE A 676 22.59 -12.59 15.05
C ILE A 676 23.55 -11.41 15.02
N SER A 677 23.38 -10.46 15.95
CA SER A 677 24.35 -9.36 16.08
C SER A 677 25.62 -9.89 16.72
N VAL A 678 26.77 -9.32 16.34
CA VAL A 678 28.08 -9.75 16.86
C VAL A 678 28.13 -9.70 18.39
N GLU A 679 27.53 -8.68 19.01
CA GLU A 679 27.47 -8.50 20.46
C GLU A 679 26.70 -9.64 21.15
N THR A 680 25.61 -10.13 20.53
CA THR A 680 24.86 -11.28 21.03
C THR A 680 25.63 -12.60 20.87
N ASP A 681 26.36 -12.82 19.77
CA ASP A 681 27.18 -14.06 19.61
C ASP A 681 28.28 -14.13 20.67
N ILE A 682 28.95 -13.01 20.95
CA ILE A 682 29.96 -12.91 22.03
C ILE A 682 29.36 -13.29 23.40
N VAL A 683 28.15 -12.83 23.73
CA VAL A 683 27.49 -13.21 24.99
C VAL A 683 27.12 -14.69 24.99
N VAL A 684 26.58 -15.19 23.88
CA VAL A 684 26.14 -16.60 23.74
C VAL A 684 27.32 -17.58 23.83
N ASP A 685 28.51 -17.21 23.37
CA ASP A 685 29.72 -18.03 23.50
C ASP A 685 30.14 -18.30 24.95
N HIS A 686 29.86 -17.38 25.88
CA HIS A 686 30.14 -17.58 27.30
C HIS A 686 29.34 -18.73 27.94
N TYR A 687 28.38 -19.30 27.20
CA TYR A 687 27.58 -20.46 27.59
C TYR A 687 27.89 -21.70 26.71
N LYS A 688 28.91 -21.62 25.84
CA LYS A 688 29.46 -22.75 25.06
C LYS A 688 30.79 -23.20 25.67
N GLU A 689 31.19 -24.45 25.44
CA GLU A 689 32.53 -24.96 25.77
C GLU A 689 33.60 -24.53 24.72
N GLU A 690 33.45 -23.34 24.15
CA GLU A 690 34.29 -22.82 23.06
C GLU A 690 35.60 -22.26 23.64
N LYS A 691 36.59 -23.15 23.82
CA LYS A 691 37.94 -22.79 24.26
C LYS A 691 38.63 -21.91 23.21
N LEU A 692 38.66 -20.60 23.46
CA LEU A 692 39.59 -19.69 22.79
C LEU A 692 40.99 -19.94 23.34
N GLU A 693 41.89 -20.40 22.49
CA GLU A 693 43.32 -20.52 22.83
C GLU A 693 43.99 -19.15 22.74
N ASP A 694 44.76 -18.78 23.77
CA ASP A 694 45.50 -17.52 23.80
C ASP A 694 46.74 -17.64 22.91
N GLY A 695 46.70 -17.03 21.72
CA GLY A 695 47.83 -16.98 20.79
C GLY A 695 48.99 -16.09 21.26
N SER A 696 48.88 -15.46 22.43
CA SER A 696 49.86 -14.51 22.98
C SER A 696 50.91 -15.21 23.85
N PRO A 697 52.17 -14.73 23.89
CA PRO A 697 53.12 -15.14 24.91
C PRO A 697 52.58 -14.83 26.31
N ALA A 698 52.60 -15.82 27.22
CA ALA A 698 51.98 -15.71 28.55
C ALA A 698 52.52 -14.56 29.43
N GLY A 699 53.70 -14.01 29.11
CA GLY A 699 54.29 -12.87 29.81
C GLY A 699 53.77 -11.49 29.39
N ASP A 700 52.90 -11.39 28.38
CA ASP A 700 52.35 -10.09 27.91
C ASP A 700 50.95 -9.77 28.48
N ARG A 701 50.46 -10.58 29.41
CA ARG A 701 49.20 -10.37 30.15
C ARG A 701 49.46 -10.29 31.66
N LEU A 702 48.55 -9.68 32.41
CA LEU A 702 48.53 -9.80 33.88
C LEU A 702 48.47 -11.28 34.29
N SER A 703 49.07 -11.61 35.44
CA SER A 703 48.92 -12.94 36.04
C SER A 703 47.47 -13.20 36.47
N GLU A 704 47.12 -14.46 36.68
CA GLU A 704 45.75 -14.85 37.05
C GLU A 704 45.34 -14.20 38.39
N GLN A 705 46.24 -14.18 39.38
CA GLN A 705 46.02 -13.52 40.68
C GLN A 705 45.81 -12.00 40.53
N GLU A 706 46.72 -11.28 39.86
CA GLU A 706 46.56 -9.84 39.62
C GLU A 706 45.24 -9.51 38.91
N THR A 707 44.81 -10.39 38.00
CA THR A 707 43.59 -10.23 37.22
C THR A 707 42.34 -10.48 38.07
N GLU A 708 42.34 -11.48 38.96
CA GLU A 708 41.26 -11.70 39.91
C GLU A 708 41.14 -10.55 40.92
N ASP A 709 42.26 -10.09 41.47
CA ASP A 709 42.31 -8.96 42.41
C ASP A 709 41.84 -7.64 41.74
N LEU A 710 42.23 -7.42 40.48
CA LEU A 710 41.76 -6.27 39.69
C LEU A 710 40.25 -6.38 39.42
N MET A 711 39.74 -7.55 39.02
CA MET A 711 38.31 -7.75 38.83
C MET A 711 37.51 -7.55 40.13
N ALA A 712 38.01 -8.02 41.28
CA ALA A 712 37.38 -7.83 42.57
C ALA A 712 37.30 -6.34 42.94
N TRP A 713 38.41 -5.60 42.79
CA TRP A 713 38.44 -4.15 43.00
C TRP A 713 37.52 -3.39 42.02
N MET A 714 37.51 -3.74 40.73
CA MET A 714 36.63 -3.10 39.74
C MET A 714 35.14 -3.35 40.03
N ARG A 715 34.75 -4.53 40.53
CA ARG A 715 33.37 -4.79 40.98
C ARG A 715 32.98 -3.86 42.13
N ASN A 716 33.87 -3.62 43.08
CA ASN A 716 33.62 -2.72 44.22
C ASN A 716 33.51 -1.25 43.78
N VAL A 717 34.39 -0.78 42.87
CA VAL A 717 34.39 0.60 42.36
C VAL A 717 33.19 0.88 41.45
N LEU A 718 32.83 -0.05 40.56
CA LEU A 718 31.71 0.13 39.64
C LEU A 718 30.36 -0.11 40.33
N GLY A 719 30.30 -1.01 41.32
CA GLY A 719 29.11 -1.25 42.15
C GLY A 719 27.88 -1.62 41.32
N SER A 720 26.76 -0.95 41.58
CA SER A 720 25.47 -1.14 40.91
C SER A 720 25.48 -0.88 39.39
N ARG A 721 26.56 -0.30 38.84
CA ARG A 721 26.67 0.12 37.42
C ARG A 721 27.01 -1.02 36.45
N VAL A 722 27.39 -2.18 36.97
CA VAL A 722 27.66 -3.42 36.22
C VAL A 722 27.05 -4.63 36.93
N THR A 723 26.63 -5.63 36.17
CA THR A 723 26.19 -6.93 36.73
C THR A 723 27.38 -7.85 37.02
N ASN A 724 28.46 -7.76 36.24
CA ASN A 724 29.72 -8.43 36.53
C ASN A 724 30.90 -7.74 35.81
N VAL A 725 32.12 -8.05 36.27
CA VAL A 725 33.38 -7.79 35.55
C VAL A 725 34.00 -9.15 35.21
N LYS A 726 34.47 -9.32 33.96
CA LYS A 726 35.09 -10.54 33.44
C LYS A 726 36.38 -10.24 32.67
N VAL A 727 37.24 -11.24 32.56
CA VAL A 727 38.35 -11.28 31.59
C VAL A 727 37.81 -11.64 30.20
N THR A 728 38.38 -11.05 29.15
CA THR A 728 38.15 -11.50 27.76
C THR A 728 39.47 -11.56 26.99
N LEU A 729 39.65 -12.61 26.19
CA LEU A 729 40.82 -12.81 25.31
C LEU A 729 40.50 -12.48 23.83
N ARG A 730 39.33 -11.87 23.62
CA ARG A 730 38.74 -11.54 22.31
C ARG A 730 39.16 -10.16 21.77
N LEU A 731 39.74 -9.33 22.63
CA LEU A 731 40.15 -7.96 22.34
C LEU A 731 41.64 -7.89 22.07
N ASP A 732 42.04 -6.95 21.22
CA ASP A 732 43.45 -6.68 20.91
C ASP A 732 43.79 -5.21 21.16
N THR A 733 43.22 -4.27 20.38
CA THR A 733 43.52 -2.84 20.54
C THR A 733 42.70 -2.16 21.64
N HIS A 734 41.67 -2.81 22.16
CA HIS A 734 40.75 -2.23 23.15
C HIS A 734 41.07 -2.65 24.59
N PRO A 735 40.96 -1.72 25.57
CA PRO A 735 41.12 -2.04 27.00
C PRO A 735 39.96 -2.87 27.56
N ALA A 736 38.74 -2.60 27.11
CA ALA A 736 37.53 -3.22 27.61
C ALA A 736 36.35 -3.04 26.64
N MET A 737 35.30 -3.84 26.80
CA MET A 737 34.00 -3.67 26.15
C MET A 737 32.84 -3.95 27.12
N ILE A 738 31.65 -3.44 26.81
CA ILE A 738 30.41 -3.79 27.53
C ILE A 738 29.63 -4.82 26.71
N THR A 739 29.18 -5.89 27.35
CA THR A 739 28.34 -6.92 26.73
C THR A 739 26.98 -7.05 27.42
N VAL A 740 25.94 -7.24 26.60
CA VAL A 740 24.52 -7.34 26.96
C VAL A 740 23.87 -8.35 26.02
N LEU A 741 23.13 -9.33 26.53
CA LEU A 741 22.59 -10.45 25.73
C LEU A 741 21.73 -9.97 24.55
N GLU A 742 20.84 -9.00 24.79
CA GLU A 742 19.97 -8.40 23.78
C GLU A 742 20.39 -6.95 23.44
N MET A 743 21.68 -6.75 23.12
CA MET A 743 22.29 -5.43 22.86
C MET A 743 21.45 -4.52 21.93
N GLY A 744 20.93 -5.04 20.82
CA GLY A 744 20.11 -4.25 19.89
C GLY A 744 18.75 -3.85 20.46
N ALA A 745 18.15 -4.69 21.32
CA ALA A 745 16.91 -4.34 22.02
C ALA A 745 17.18 -3.25 23.08
N ALA A 746 18.29 -3.34 23.81
CA ALA A 746 18.77 -2.31 24.73
C ALA A 746 18.98 -0.95 24.04
N ARG A 747 19.68 -0.92 22.91
CA ARG A 747 19.90 0.28 22.09
C ARG A 747 18.61 0.86 21.53
N HIS A 748 17.61 0.03 21.20
CA HIS A 748 16.29 0.52 20.79
C HIS A 748 15.49 1.07 21.98
N PHE A 749 15.51 0.39 23.12
CA PHE A 749 14.83 0.80 24.35
C PHE A 749 15.27 2.19 24.82
N LEU A 750 16.58 2.45 24.88
CA LEU A 750 17.14 3.76 25.25
C LEU A 750 16.66 4.89 24.32
N ARG A 751 16.50 4.62 23.02
CA ARG A 751 15.97 5.59 22.04
C ARG A 751 14.47 5.87 22.20
N MET A 752 13.71 4.89 22.69
CA MET A 752 12.25 5.00 22.87
C MET A 752 11.84 5.51 24.26
N GLN A 753 12.67 5.32 25.29
CA GLN A 753 12.34 5.68 26.68
C GLN A 753 13.39 6.60 27.33
N GLN A 754 13.12 7.91 27.31
CA GLN A 754 13.77 8.91 28.17
C GLN A 754 13.34 8.79 29.65
N LEU A 755 13.08 7.56 30.15
CA LEU A 755 12.41 7.30 31.42
C LEU A 755 13.31 6.74 32.52
N ALA A 756 14.45 6.12 32.18
CA ALA A 756 15.46 5.71 33.15
C ALA A 756 16.27 6.95 33.59
N LYS A 757 15.89 7.52 34.74
CA LYS A 757 16.39 8.80 35.26
C LYS A 757 17.76 8.68 35.91
N THR A 758 18.07 7.51 36.46
CA THR A 758 19.36 7.22 37.09
C THR A 758 20.16 6.21 36.29
N GLN A 759 21.48 6.20 36.54
CA GLN A 759 22.38 5.19 35.97
C GLN A 759 22.12 3.78 36.56
N GLU A 760 21.59 3.70 37.78
CA GLU A 760 21.34 2.44 38.49
C GLU A 760 20.08 1.74 37.98
N GLU A 761 18.97 2.48 37.79
CA GLU A 761 17.78 1.98 37.09
C GLU A 761 18.16 1.40 35.73
N ARG A 762 19.03 2.11 35.00
CA ARG A 762 19.52 1.72 33.69
C ARG A 762 20.40 0.46 33.75
N ALA A 763 21.30 0.34 34.73
CA ALA A 763 22.13 -0.84 34.90
C ALA A 763 21.31 -2.08 35.30
N GLN A 764 20.28 -1.94 36.14
CA GLN A 764 19.36 -3.03 36.49
C GLN A 764 18.53 -3.51 35.29
N LEU A 765 18.11 -2.59 34.41
CA LEU A 765 17.38 -2.91 33.17
C LEU A 765 18.26 -3.56 32.09
N LEU A 766 19.49 -3.09 31.92
CA LEU A 766 20.40 -3.53 30.84
C LEU A 766 21.28 -4.73 31.21
N GLN A 767 21.51 -4.95 32.51
CA GLN A 767 22.39 -5.97 33.08
C GLN A 767 23.79 -6.07 32.41
N PRO A 768 24.52 -4.94 32.27
CA PRO A 768 25.75 -4.90 31.50
C PRO A 768 26.90 -5.64 32.21
N THR A 769 27.60 -6.48 31.46
CA THR A 769 28.89 -7.06 31.88
C THR A 769 30.02 -6.21 31.31
N LEU A 770 31.03 -5.88 32.12
CA LEU A 770 32.27 -5.27 31.65
C LEU A 770 33.32 -6.36 31.42
N GLU A 771 33.81 -6.48 30.19
CA GLU A 771 34.87 -7.41 29.81
C GLU A 771 36.19 -6.66 29.61
N ILE A 772 37.23 -7.02 30.37
CA ILE A 772 38.55 -6.37 30.34
C ILE A 772 39.60 -7.22 29.60
N ASN A 773 40.52 -6.53 28.91
CA ASN A 773 41.64 -7.12 28.18
C ASN A 773 42.92 -7.11 29.06
N PRO A 774 43.37 -8.25 29.61
CA PRO A 774 44.52 -8.30 30.52
C PRO A 774 45.87 -8.05 29.85
N ARG A 775 45.92 -8.03 28.51
CA ARG A 775 47.11 -7.66 27.72
C ARG A 775 47.25 -6.16 27.53
N HIS A 776 46.14 -5.41 27.55
CA HIS A 776 46.13 -4.01 27.14
C HIS A 776 46.86 -3.09 28.14
N ILE A 777 47.67 -2.16 27.63
CA ILE A 777 48.55 -1.30 28.45
C ILE A 777 47.81 -0.49 29.51
N LEU A 778 46.60 0.00 29.24
CA LEU A 778 45.77 0.71 30.24
C LEU A 778 45.26 -0.20 31.36
N ILE A 779 45.02 -1.49 31.09
CA ILE A 779 44.59 -2.46 32.11
C ILE A 779 45.78 -2.88 32.97
N LYS A 780 46.95 -3.13 32.35
CA LYS A 780 48.22 -3.35 33.08
C LYS A 780 48.57 -2.14 33.96
N LYS A 781 48.42 -0.91 33.46
CA LYS A 781 48.59 0.33 34.26
C LYS A 781 47.52 0.52 35.34
N LEU A 782 46.25 0.17 35.09
CA LEU A 782 45.19 0.27 36.09
C LEU A 782 45.46 -0.66 37.29
N SER A 783 45.95 -1.87 37.04
CA SER A 783 46.38 -2.81 38.09
C SER A 783 47.44 -2.19 39.01
N ALA A 784 48.50 -1.60 38.44
CA ALA A 784 49.55 -0.95 39.21
C ALA A 784 49.10 0.36 39.90
N LEU A 785 48.18 1.12 39.28
CA LEU A 785 47.63 2.35 39.87
C LEU A 785 46.71 2.05 41.05
N ARG A 786 46.01 0.91 41.08
CA ARG A 786 45.13 0.49 42.19
C ARG A 786 45.82 0.63 43.56
N ASP A 787 47.07 0.18 43.63
CA ASP A 787 47.82 0.09 44.88
C ASP A 787 48.75 1.28 45.11
N SER A 788 49.10 2.04 44.06
CA SER A 788 50.02 3.20 44.15
C SER A 788 49.32 4.56 44.18
N GLU A 789 48.17 4.71 43.51
CA GLU A 789 47.33 5.93 43.52
C GLU A 789 45.83 5.59 43.39
N PRO A 790 45.17 5.14 44.48
CA PRO A 790 43.79 4.66 44.43
C PRO A 790 42.78 5.64 43.82
N GLU A 791 42.93 6.94 44.05
CA GLU A 791 42.05 7.97 43.46
C GLU A 791 42.21 8.06 41.93
N LEU A 792 43.45 7.99 41.42
CA LEU A 792 43.71 8.05 39.98
C LEU A 792 43.27 6.75 39.30
N ALA A 793 43.46 5.61 39.97
CA ALA A 793 42.92 4.33 39.54
C ALA A 793 41.40 4.38 39.41
N GLN A 794 40.68 4.91 40.41
CA GLN A 794 39.22 5.02 40.36
C GLN A 794 38.75 5.88 39.18
N LEU A 795 39.34 7.07 38.98
CA LEU A 795 39.02 7.94 37.85
C LEU A 795 39.28 7.25 36.49
N LEU A 796 40.37 6.48 36.38
CA LEU A 796 40.71 5.71 35.18
C LEU A 796 39.72 4.55 34.95
N ALA A 797 39.32 3.82 36.00
CA ALA A 797 38.32 2.74 35.91
C ALA A 797 36.94 3.27 35.49
N ASP A 798 36.51 4.40 36.07
CA ASP A 798 35.29 5.10 35.68
C ASP A 798 35.32 5.53 34.21
N GLN A 799 36.45 6.08 33.74
CA GLN A 799 36.60 6.48 32.34
C GLN A 799 36.68 5.28 31.37
N ILE A 800 37.30 4.17 31.75
CA ILE A 800 37.34 2.93 30.95
C ILE A 800 35.92 2.37 30.77
N TYR A 801 35.14 2.26 31.86
CA TYR A 801 33.73 1.88 31.80
C TYR A 801 32.92 2.86 30.93
N ALA A 802 33.12 4.17 31.10
CA ALA A 802 32.40 5.20 30.35
C ALA A 802 32.69 5.15 28.83
N ASN A 803 33.96 4.94 28.45
CA ASN A 803 34.38 4.72 27.06
C ASN A 803 33.74 3.44 26.47
N ALA A 804 33.74 2.34 27.23
CA ALA A 804 33.13 1.08 26.80
C ALA A 804 31.60 1.18 26.64
N MET A 805 30.92 1.98 27.48
CA MET A 805 29.49 2.29 27.33
C MET A 805 29.19 3.16 26.10
N ILE A 806 30.09 4.09 25.71
CA ILE A 806 29.99 4.82 24.43
C ILE A 806 30.14 3.84 23.26
N ALA A 807 31.19 3.00 23.27
CA ALA A 807 31.44 2.02 22.22
C ALA A 807 30.28 1.01 22.05
N ALA A 808 29.59 0.67 23.15
CA ALA A 808 28.39 -0.15 23.14
C ALA A 808 27.15 0.56 22.57
N GLY A 809 27.14 1.88 22.43
CA GLY A 809 25.95 2.67 22.07
C GLY A 809 24.90 2.73 23.19
N LEU A 810 25.32 2.59 24.46
CA LEU A 810 24.44 2.55 25.64
C LEU A 810 24.47 3.86 26.46
N VAL A 811 25.06 4.92 25.91
CA VAL A 811 25.07 6.28 26.47
C VAL A 811 24.00 7.14 25.78
N ASP A 812 23.33 7.95 26.59
CA ASP A 812 22.21 8.82 26.21
C ASP A 812 22.68 10.28 26.13
N ASP A 813 23.28 10.78 27.21
CA ASP A 813 24.00 12.05 27.25
C ASP A 813 25.48 11.84 27.65
N PRO A 814 26.46 12.10 26.77
CA PRO A 814 27.88 12.01 27.11
C PRO A 814 28.41 13.26 27.85
N ARG A 815 27.67 14.38 27.90
CA ARG A 815 28.17 15.65 28.46
C ARG A 815 28.63 15.58 29.93
N PRO A 816 27.96 14.84 30.84
CA PRO A 816 28.43 14.71 32.23
C PRO A 816 29.82 14.10 32.35
N MET A 817 30.21 13.22 31.43
CA MET A 817 31.52 12.55 31.41
C MET A 817 32.68 13.54 31.24
N VAL A 818 32.46 14.64 30.52
CA VAL A 818 33.51 15.62 30.18
C VAL A 818 34.15 16.23 31.42
N GLY A 819 33.38 16.43 32.51
CA GLY A 819 33.92 16.89 33.79
C GLY A 819 34.91 15.90 34.42
N HIS A 820 34.57 14.61 34.41
CA HIS A 820 35.43 13.55 34.95
C HIS A 820 36.66 13.32 34.07
N LEU A 821 36.49 13.32 32.74
CA LEU A 821 37.58 13.22 31.78
C LEU A 821 38.59 14.35 31.94
N ASN A 822 38.13 15.60 32.08
CA ASN A 822 39.02 16.74 32.29
C ASN A 822 39.79 16.63 33.63
N HIS A 823 39.18 16.12 34.70
CA HIS A 823 39.85 15.91 35.98
C HIS A 823 40.87 14.76 35.94
N LEU A 824 40.53 13.66 35.27
CA LEU A 824 41.45 12.55 35.01
C LEU A 824 42.66 13.02 34.20
N LEU A 825 42.44 13.80 33.12
CA LEU A 825 43.52 14.33 32.29
C LEU A 825 44.43 15.30 33.07
N ALA A 826 43.88 16.15 33.94
CA ALA A 826 44.68 17.01 34.81
C ALA A 826 45.62 16.18 35.71
N LYS A 827 45.06 15.31 36.56
CA LYS A 827 45.84 14.45 37.47
C LYS A 827 46.84 13.54 36.74
N ALA A 828 46.51 13.06 35.53
CA ALA A 828 47.39 12.19 34.75
C ALA A 828 48.55 12.96 34.06
N LEU A 829 48.41 14.26 33.81
CA LEU A 829 49.42 15.11 33.17
C LEU A 829 50.30 15.88 34.16
N GLU A 830 49.87 16.02 35.43
CA GLU A 830 50.68 16.56 36.54
C GLU A 830 51.92 15.70 36.90
N ARG A 831 52.10 14.54 36.23
CA ARG A 831 53.19 13.57 36.44
C ARG A 831 54.21 13.45 35.29
N TYR A 832 54.23 14.41 34.36
CA TYR A 832 55.18 14.48 33.23
C TYR A 832 55.94 15.81 33.17
#